data_AF-A0AB34HNH6-F1
#
_entry.id   AF-A0AB34HNH6-F1
#
_cell.length_a   1.000
_cell.length_b   1.000
_cell.length_c   1.000
_cell.angle_alpha   90.00
_cell.angle_beta   90.00
_cell.angle_gamma   90.00
#
_symmetry.space_group_name_H-M   'P 1'
#
loop_
_entity.id
_entity.type
_entity.pdbx_description
1 polymer ?
#
loop_
_entity_poly.entity_id
_entity_poly.type
_entity_poly.pdbx_seq_one_letter_code
_entity_poly.pdbx_strand_id
1 'polypeptide(L)'
;MGGSPKVAVDNIKEVLNINQKRKDYLDIYAIGVGNLDVDWRELNELGSKKDGERHAFILKDVKALSQVFEHMLDVSQLTDTICGVGNMSANASAQERTPWHVTIKPKSQETCRGALISDQWVLTAAHCFRNAEDHSLWRVSVGDPNSQWGKEFQIEKAVISSGFNVFAKKNQGIPEFYGDDIALLKLAQKVKMSTHARPICLPCTVGANLALRRLPGSTCRDHESELLSKLSIPAHFVALNGNKLNVNLKTGSEWTNCVKVVSQDKTTFPNLTDVREVVTDQFLCSGMQGDDNPCKGNYPVMKLIKINDFHICLCLCLGAGLGGERGQNDSRNGKKAGVSMTPLPEAGPQSPCSLEGVEIKGGSFRLLKAGQSLEYLCPSGFYPYPVQIRTCRSTGSWSTLQTQDKKIVKRAECKAIRCPRPQDFENGEYWPRAPYYNLSDEISFRCYDGYNLRGSANRTCQGTGRWDGETAICDDGAGYCLNPGIPIGTRKVGSQYRLEDSVTYYCSRGLTLRGSQRRTCQEGGSWSGTEPSCQDSFMYDTPAEVAEAFLSSLTETIEGVDAEDGHSPGLKTERGGRAGNWGWGEDGEGAGEPCILEPESLWWHPGEQQKRKIILDPSGSMNIYLVLDGSDSIGSRNFTGAKNCLSNFIEKVASYGVRPKYGLVTYATDPKVLIRVSNQKSSDADWVTEQLNQINYEDHKLKAGTNTKKALLEVYNMMSREVHNLPEAWNRTRHVIILMTDGLHNMGGDPVSVIHDIRDLLDIGRNRKNPREDYLDIYVFGVGPLVDQDNINALASKKDKEQHVFKLKDIDNLEDVFIQMLDETRTLGLCGMVWEHKKGTDYHKQPWQAKISVTRPFKGHESCMGAVVSEYFVLTAAHCFTVDDERHSIKVSMGGKKQEWEIEEVLFHPNYDLNAKKAKGIPEFYDYDVALIKLKKKLKYDETIRPICLPCTEGSNQALRLPQSTTCRQQMQELLPAKDIKALFVSELSKDHRKTLTRKEVYIKNGEKKTGCERDALHATGYDKVKDVSEVVTPRFLCTGGVAPYADPNTCKGDSGGPLIIHKKSRFIQVGVISWGVVDVCKRQQQVPAYARDFHINLYQVLPWLKEKLQDEDLGFL
;
A
#
# COMPACT_ATOMS: atom_id res chain seq x y z
N MET A 1 -42.14 -25.93 1.47
CA MET A 1 -42.73 -24.95 0.52
C MET A 1 -41.66 -24.54 -0.46
N GLY A 2 -41.96 -24.47 -1.76
CA GLY A 2 -40.99 -24.09 -2.81
C GLY A 2 -41.04 -24.94 -4.09
N GLY A 3 -41.63 -26.14 -4.03
CA GLY A 3 -41.41 -27.17 -5.05
C GLY A 3 -40.10 -27.91 -4.80
N SER A 4 -39.81 -28.96 -5.58
CA SER A 4 -38.54 -29.68 -5.42
C SER A 4 -37.38 -28.81 -5.94
N PRO A 5 -36.30 -28.59 -5.16
CA PRO A 5 -35.15 -27.82 -5.58
C PRO A 5 -34.37 -28.43 -6.76
N LYS A 6 -34.69 -29.68 -7.15
CA LYS A 6 -34.19 -30.36 -8.35
C LYS A 6 -34.42 -29.54 -9.62
N VAL A 7 -35.58 -28.87 -9.74
CA VAL A 7 -35.90 -28.03 -10.91
C VAL A 7 -34.92 -26.85 -11.05
N ALA A 8 -34.49 -26.25 -9.93
CA ALA A 8 -33.49 -25.19 -9.98
C ALA A 8 -32.09 -25.74 -10.35
N VAL A 9 -31.73 -26.93 -9.85
CA VAL A 9 -30.48 -27.61 -10.20
C VAL A 9 -30.42 -27.99 -11.68
N ASP A 10 -31.51 -28.47 -12.26
CA ASP A 10 -31.55 -28.83 -13.68
C ASP A 10 -31.52 -27.59 -14.59
N ASN A 11 -32.20 -26.49 -14.21
CA ASN A 11 -32.07 -25.20 -14.89
C ASN A 11 -30.62 -24.66 -14.88
N ILE A 12 -29.87 -24.86 -13.78
CA ILE A 12 -28.44 -24.47 -13.72
C ILE A 12 -27.60 -25.29 -14.70
N LYS A 13 -27.85 -26.60 -14.80
CA LYS A 13 -27.18 -27.48 -15.79
C LYS A 13 -27.51 -27.07 -17.22
N GLU A 14 -28.77 -26.66 -17.49
CA GLU A 14 -29.23 -26.21 -18.79
C GLU A 14 -28.55 -24.89 -19.21
N VAL A 15 -28.58 -23.86 -18.34
CA VAL A 15 -27.92 -22.55 -18.57
C VAL A 15 -26.42 -22.72 -18.83
N LEU A 16 -25.76 -23.61 -18.09
CA LEU A 16 -24.33 -23.89 -18.28
C LEU A 16 -24.03 -24.89 -19.40
N ASN A 17 -25.05 -25.43 -20.09
CA ASN A 17 -24.97 -26.47 -21.13
C ASN A 17 -24.11 -27.67 -20.70
N ILE A 18 -24.46 -28.25 -19.54
CA ILE A 18 -23.81 -29.41 -18.93
C ILE A 18 -24.40 -30.70 -19.56
N ASN A 19 -23.78 -31.13 -20.64
CA ASN A 19 -24.10 -32.39 -21.32
C ASN A 19 -23.08 -33.50 -20.98
N GLN A 20 -23.25 -34.68 -21.58
CA GLN A 20 -22.45 -35.87 -21.26
C GLN A 20 -20.93 -35.72 -21.52
N LYS A 21 -20.50 -34.76 -22.33
CA LYS A 21 -19.08 -34.40 -22.56
C LYS A 21 -18.58 -33.22 -21.69
N ARG A 22 -19.45 -32.60 -20.90
CA ARG A 22 -19.17 -31.42 -20.05
C ARG A 22 -19.57 -31.61 -18.58
N LYS A 23 -19.76 -32.85 -18.14
CA LYS A 23 -20.14 -33.18 -16.74
C LYS A 23 -19.12 -32.66 -15.71
N ASP A 24 -17.87 -32.45 -16.11
CA ASP A 24 -16.81 -32.02 -15.21
C ASP A 24 -16.81 -30.52 -14.90
N TYR A 25 -17.63 -29.72 -15.60
CA TYR A 25 -17.67 -28.26 -15.49
C TYR A 25 -18.62 -27.74 -14.40
N LEU A 26 -19.36 -28.62 -13.72
CA LEU A 26 -20.29 -28.25 -12.65
C LEU A 26 -20.42 -29.40 -11.64
N ASP A 27 -20.02 -29.13 -10.39
CA ASP A 27 -20.36 -29.96 -9.24
C ASP A 27 -21.22 -29.19 -8.25
N ILE A 28 -22.25 -29.87 -7.78
CA ILE A 28 -23.22 -29.38 -6.79
C ILE A 28 -23.16 -30.31 -5.59
N TYR A 29 -22.76 -29.75 -4.45
CA TYR A 29 -22.69 -30.43 -3.17
C TYR A 29 -23.88 -30.06 -2.30
N ALA A 30 -24.61 -31.05 -1.79
CA ALA A 30 -25.76 -30.86 -0.91
C ALA A 30 -25.45 -31.40 0.50
N ILE A 31 -25.47 -30.52 1.50
CA ILE A 31 -25.12 -30.86 2.88
C ILE A 31 -26.29 -30.52 3.81
N GLY A 32 -26.94 -31.54 4.37
CA GLY A 32 -27.95 -31.39 5.41
C GLY A 32 -27.32 -31.40 6.80
N VAL A 33 -27.79 -30.54 7.70
CA VAL A 33 -27.17 -30.35 9.03
C VAL A 33 -28.24 -30.33 10.12
N GLY A 34 -28.27 -31.34 10.98
CA GLY A 34 -29.21 -31.42 12.10
C GLY A 34 -29.38 -32.83 12.71
N ASN A 35 -30.01 -32.88 13.89
CA ASN A 35 -30.19 -34.11 14.67
C ASN A 35 -31.47 -34.90 14.32
N LEU A 36 -32.36 -34.38 13.47
CA LEU A 36 -33.67 -34.94 13.14
C LEU A 36 -33.98 -34.78 11.65
N ASP A 37 -34.51 -35.85 11.04
CA ASP A 37 -35.23 -35.92 9.76
C ASP A 37 -34.72 -35.07 8.58
N VAL A 38 -33.45 -35.24 8.22
CA VAL A 38 -32.96 -34.82 6.90
C VAL A 38 -33.40 -35.84 5.85
N ASP A 39 -34.26 -35.44 4.89
CA ASP A 39 -34.66 -36.29 3.77
C ASP A 39 -33.47 -36.55 2.85
N TRP A 40 -32.85 -37.72 3.05
CA TRP A 40 -31.72 -38.17 2.25
C TRP A 40 -32.04 -38.34 0.76
N ARG A 41 -33.28 -38.66 0.38
CA ARG A 41 -33.64 -38.81 -1.05
C ARG A 41 -33.59 -37.46 -1.74
N GLU A 42 -34.31 -36.47 -1.20
CA GLU A 42 -34.33 -35.12 -1.80
C GLU A 42 -32.92 -34.50 -1.79
N LEU A 43 -32.18 -34.61 -0.68
CA LEU A 43 -30.80 -34.11 -0.59
C LEU A 43 -29.87 -34.80 -1.62
N ASN A 44 -30.00 -36.11 -1.80
CA ASN A 44 -29.22 -36.87 -2.76
C ASN A 44 -29.60 -36.56 -4.21
N GLU A 45 -30.82 -36.16 -4.53
CA GLU A 45 -31.19 -35.77 -5.90
C GLU A 45 -30.59 -34.41 -6.33
N LEU A 46 -30.28 -33.53 -5.38
CA LEU A 46 -29.59 -32.25 -5.65
C LEU A 46 -28.10 -32.43 -5.90
N GLY A 47 -27.48 -33.37 -5.19
CA GLY A 47 -26.05 -33.67 -5.31
C GLY A 47 -25.69 -34.23 -6.70
N SER A 48 -24.57 -33.78 -7.25
CA SER A 48 -24.10 -34.21 -8.58
C SER A 48 -23.85 -35.71 -8.70
N LYS A 49 -24.04 -36.23 -9.93
CA LYS A 49 -24.01 -37.66 -10.26
C LYS A 49 -22.86 -37.97 -11.22
N LYS A 50 -21.69 -38.16 -10.62
CA LYS A 50 -20.45 -38.63 -11.25
C LYS A 50 -20.08 -40.00 -10.69
N ASP A 51 -19.41 -40.80 -11.50
CA ASP A 51 -19.10 -42.19 -11.15
C ASP A 51 -17.96 -42.24 -10.14
N GLY A 52 -18.08 -43.07 -9.11
CA GLY A 52 -17.13 -43.14 -7.98
C GLY A 52 -17.20 -41.99 -6.95
N GLU A 53 -17.94 -40.90 -7.21
CA GLU A 53 -17.94 -39.69 -6.37
C GLU A 53 -19.23 -39.51 -5.56
N ARG A 54 -19.13 -38.81 -4.42
CA ARG A 54 -20.26 -38.57 -3.50
C ARG A 54 -20.45 -37.07 -3.27
N HIS A 55 -21.66 -36.58 -3.56
CA HIS A 55 -22.00 -35.16 -3.57
C HIS A 55 -23.14 -34.77 -2.61
N ALA A 56 -23.64 -35.72 -1.83
CA ALA A 56 -24.66 -35.48 -0.82
C ALA A 56 -24.18 -36.01 0.53
N PHE A 57 -24.41 -35.24 1.60
CA PHE A 57 -23.88 -35.50 2.93
C PHE A 57 -24.89 -35.09 4.02
N ILE A 58 -24.98 -35.88 5.09
CA ILE A 58 -25.73 -35.50 6.29
C ILE A 58 -24.72 -35.37 7.44
N LEU A 59 -24.74 -34.22 8.10
CA LEU A 59 -23.92 -33.92 9.27
C LEU A 59 -24.83 -33.68 10.47
N LYS A 60 -24.37 -34.11 11.64
CA LYS A 60 -25.19 -34.15 12.86
C LYS A 60 -25.55 -32.76 13.39
N ASP A 61 -24.63 -31.80 13.31
CA ASP A 61 -24.81 -30.44 13.82
C ASP A 61 -23.86 -29.45 13.16
N VAL A 62 -24.03 -28.16 13.47
CA VAL A 62 -23.23 -27.06 12.91
C VAL A 62 -21.76 -27.14 13.34
N LYS A 63 -21.44 -27.83 14.44
CA LYS A 63 -20.05 -28.06 14.87
C LYS A 63 -19.37 -29.10 13.98
N ALA A 64 -20.09 -30.16 13.60
CA ALA A 64 -19.63 -31.10 12.57
C ALA A 64 -19.49 -30.42 11.20
N LEU A 65 -20.37 -29.47 10.83
CA LEU A 65 -20.21 -28.65 9.63
C LEU A 65 -18.96 -27.77 9.69
N SER A 66 -18.68 -27.09 10.82
CA SER A 66 -17.45 -26.31 11.02
C SER A 66 -16.21 -27.18 10.82
N GLN A 67 -16.21 -28.39 11.40
CA GLN A 67 -15.13 -29.37 11.25
C GLN A 67 -14.95 -29.83 9.79
N VAL A 68 -16.04 -29.93 9.01
CA VAL A 68 -15.94 -30.22 7.56
C VAL A 68 -15.33 -29.06 6.79
N PHE A 69 -15.64 -27.80 7.12
CA PHE A 69 -14.99 -26.66 6.47
C PHE A 69 -13.53 -26.46 6.91
N GLU A 70 -13.21 -26.74 8.18
CA GLU A 70 -11.84 -26.83 8.69
C GLU A 70 -11.05 -27.96 8.01
N HIS A 71 -11.71 -29.04 7.56
CA HIS A 71 -11.14 -30.08 6.70
C HIS A 71 -11.10 -29.73 5.20
N MET A 72 -11.99 -28.86 4.70
CA MET A 72 -11.99 -28.41 3.29
C MET A 72 -10.81 -27.47 2.97
N LEU A 73 -10.22 -26.84 3.98
CA LEU A 73 -8.94 -26.14 3.83
C LEU A 73 -7.83 -27.16 3.65
N ASP A 74 -7.68 -27.67 2.43
CA ASP A 74 -6.61 -28.61 2.06
C ASP A 74 -5.24 -27.89 2.05
N VAL A 75 -4.68 -27.77 3.26
CA VAL A 75 -3.31 -27.33 3.52
C VAL A 75 -2.24 -28.23 2.89
N SER A 76 -2.59 -29.30 2.15
CA SER A 76 -1.65 -30.01 1.28
C SER A 76 -1.42 -29.30 -0.06
N GLN A 77 -2.40 -28.52 -0.57
CA GLN A 77 -2.30 -27.84 -1.88
C GLN A 77 -1.60 -26.48 -1.84
N LEU A 78 -1.39 -25.91 -0.65
CA LEU A 78 -0.63 -24.67 -0.49
C LEU A 78 0.88 -24.94 -0.75
N THR A 79 1.31 -24.74 -1.98
CA THR A 79 2.71 -24.96 -2.43
C THR A 79 3.70 -23.92 -1.92
N ASP A 80 3.23 -22.73 -1.57
CA ASP A 80 4.07 -21.63 -1.09
C ASP A 80 4.41 -21.75 0.41
N THR A 81 5.55 -21.17 0.80
CA THR A 81 6.07 -21.16 2.18
C THR A 81 5.33 -20.19 3.11
N ILE A 82 4.00 -20.29 3.14
CA ILE A 82 3.15 -19.56 4.08
C ILE A 82 3.39 -20.13 5.48
N CYS A 83 3.81 -19.26 6.40
CA CYS A 83 4.14 -19.63 7.78
C CYS A 83 2.92 -19.57 8.71
N GLY A 84 2.99 -20.28 9.84
CA GLY A 84 2.01 -20.17 10.93
C GLY A 84 0.63 -20.80 10.65
N VAL A 85 0.50 -21.57 9.56
CA VAL A 85 -0.75 -22.26 9.18
C VAL A 85 -0.70 -23.73 9.61
N GLY A 86 -1.65 -24.14 10.46
CA GLY A 86 -1.89 -25.52 10.87
C GLY A 86 -3.32 -25.96 10.59
N ASN A 87 -3.55 -27.27 10.45
CA ASN A 87 -4.87 -27.86 10.28
C ASN A 87 -5.62 -27.86 11.62
N MET A 88 -6.53 -26.91 11.81
CA MET A 88 -7.27 -26.75 13.07
C MET A 88 -8.40 -27.77 13.27
N SER A 89 -8.67 -28.64 12.29
CA SER A 89 -9.82 -29.54 12.31
C SER A 89 -9.83 -30.54 13.47
N ALA A 90 -11.03 -30.97 13.86
CA ALA A 90 -11.24 -31.90 14.96
C ALA A 90 -10.58 -33.27 14.79
N ASN A 91 -10.44 -33.78 13.56
CA ASN A 91 -9.77 -35.06 13.29
C ASN A 91 -8.30 -34.90 12.88
N ALA A 92 -7.79 -33.67 12.78
CA ALA A 92 -6.38 -33.42 12.51
C ALA A 92 -5.51 -33.95 13.65
N SER A 93 -4.41 -34.62 13.30
CA SER A 93 -3.42 -35.09 14.28
C SER A 93 -2.78 -33.92 15.04
N ALA A 94 -2.15 -34.21 16.18
CA ALA A 94 -1.41 -33.19 16.95
C ALA A 94 -0.30 -32.53 16.10
N GLN A 95 0.33 -33.29 15.20
CA GLN A 95 1.32 -32.79 14.26
C GLN A 95 0.68 -31.88 13.19
N GLU A 96 -0.45 -32.26 12.60
CA GLU A 96 -1.11 -31.43 11.58
C GLU A 96 -1.68 -30.12 12.14
N ARG A 97 -2.09 -30.11 13.40
CA ARG A 97 -2.45 -28.87 14.12
C ARG A 97 -1.26 -27.93 14.34
N THR A 98 -0.06 -28.48 14.43
CA THR A 98 1.16 -27.74 14.76
C THR A 98 2.36 -28.16 13.90
N PRO A 99 2.26 -28.04 12.57
CA PRO A 99 3.15 -28.70 11.59
C PRO A 99 4.58 -28.16 11.56
N TRP A 100 4.87 -27.15 12.37
CA TRP A 100 6.21 -26.63 12.61
C TRP A 100 6.97 -27.38 13.70
N HIS A 101 6.33 -28.17 14.56
CA HIS A 101 7.07 -28.92 15.58
C HIS A 101 7.95 -30.00 14.95
N VAL A 102 9.21 -30.04 15.37
CA VAL A 102 10.17 -31.08 14.99
C VAL A 102 10.75 -31.74 16.23
N THR A 103 11.16 -33.00 16.08
CA THR A 103 11.87 -33.75 17.13
C THR A 103 13.33 -33.88 16.75
N ILE A 104 14.22 -33.61 17.69
CA ILE A 104 15.67 -33.65 17.48
C ILE A 104 16.19 -34.79 18.35
N LYS A 105 16.69 -35.85 17.73
CA LYS A 105 17.15 -37.05 18.43
C LYS A 105 18.66 -37.27 18.17
N PRO A 106 19.50 -37.33 19.21
CA PRO A 106 20.79 -37.99 19.12
C PRO A 106 20.58 -39.52 19.11
N LYS A 107 21.50 -40.27 18.50
CA LYS A 107 21.44 -41.75 18.49
C LYS A 107 21.50 -42.43 19.87
N SER A 108 21.85 -41.72 20.95
CA SER A 108 22.17 -42.31 22.25
C SER A 108 21.82 -41.48 23.50
N GLN A 109 21.08 -40.37 23.38
CA GLN A 109 20.80 -39.44 24.50
C GLN A 109 19.36 -38.85 24.44
N GLU A 110 19.06 -37.92 25.35
CA GLU A 110 17.75 -37.26 25.49
C GLU A 110 17.29 -36.51 24.22
N THR A 111 15.96 -36.43 24.02
CA THR A 111 15.37 -35.87 22.81
C THR A 111 15.00 -34.40 22.97
N CYS A 112 15.61 -33.54 22.15
CA CYS A 112 15.26 -32.13 22.07
C CYS A 112 14.08 -31.85 21.12
N ARG A 113 13.55 -30.63 21.18
CA ARG A 113 12.50 -30.12 20.29
C ARG A 113 12.96 -28.86 19.57
N GLY A 114 12.32 -28.56 18.45
CA GLY A 114 12.52 -27.32 17.71
C GLY A 114 11.29 -26.94 16.90
N ALA A 115 11.39 -25.77 16.26
CA ALA A 115 10.41 -25.29 15.29
C ALA A 115 11.04 -25.21 13.90
N LEU A 116 10.37 -25.78 12.90
CA LEU A 116 10.65 -25.53 11.49
C LEU A 116 10.32 -24.06 11.19
N ILE A 117 11.28 -23.31 10.62
CA ILE A 117 11.12 -21.88 10.30
C ILE A 117 11.26 -21.59 8.80
N SER A 118 11.69 -22.58 8.01
CA SER A 118 11.66 -22.58 6.53
C SER A 118 11.69 -24.02 6.01
N ASP A 119 11.80 -24.22 4.70
CA ASP A 119 11.99 -25.55 4.11
C ASP A 119 13.34 -26.22 4.43
N GLN A 120 14.31 -25.50 4.99
CA GLN A 120 15.63 -26.08 5.28
C GLN A 120 16.23 -25.69 6.65
N TRP A 121 15.52 -24.88 7.45
CA TRP A 121 16.01 -24.40 8.74
C TRP A 121 15.06 -24.72 9.90
N VAL A 122 15.66 -25.20 10.99
CA VAL A 122 15.01 -25.46 12.27
C VAL A 122 15.63 -24.56 13.34
N LEU A 123 14.79 -23.96 14.16
CA LEU A 123 15.15 -23.21 15.36
C LEU A 123 15.03 -24.10 16.60
N THR A 124 16.04 -24.08 17.47
CA THR A 124 16.07 -24.86 18.71
C THR A 124 17.02 -24.22 19.73
N ALA A 125 17.22 -24.85 20.88
CA ALA A 125 18.14 -24.42 21.92
C ALA A 125 19.58 -24.87 21.62
N ALA A 126 20.56 -24.10 22.06
CA ALA A 126 21.97 -24.44 21.92
C ALA A 126 22.43 -25.51 22.91
N HIS A 127 21.88 -25.55 24.13
CA HIS A 127 22.28 -26.53 25.15
C HIS A 127 22.05 -27.98 24.71
N CYS A 128 21.09 -28.20 23.80
CA CYS A 128 20.86 -29.49 23.13
C CYS A 128 22.12 -30.04 22.43
N PHE A 129 23.04 -29.17 21.98
CA PHE A 129 24.24 -29.54 21.22
C PHE A 129 25.54 -29.41 22.03
N ARG A 130 25.43 -29.11 23.34
CA ARG A 130 26.55 -28.81 24.25
C ARG A 130 27.61 -29.92 24.36
N ASN A 131 27.21 -31.18 24.20
CA ASN A 131 28.08 -32.36 24.38
C ASN A 131 28.32 -33.13 23.06
N ALA A 132 28.01 -32.53 21.90
CA ALA A 132 28.01 -33.23 20.61
C ALA A 132 29.36 -33.11 19.88
N GLU A 133 30.29 -34.03 20.12
CA GLU A 133 31.57 -34.08 19.36
C GLU A 133 31.38 -34.46 17.89
N ASP A 134 30.28 -35.13 17.52
CA ASP A 134 29.94 -35.44 16.13
C ASP A 134 28.48 -35.13 15.80
N HIS A 135 28.27 -34.12 14.95
CA HIS A 135 26.96 -33.75 14.41
C HIS A 135 26.34 -34.85 13.51
N SER A 136 27.14 -35.80 12.98
CA SER A 136 26.66 -36.89 12.13
C SER A 136 25.69 -37.85 12.84
N LEU A 137 25.74 -37.89 14.18
CA LEU A 137 24.95 -38.76 15.05
C LEU A 137 23.55 -38.22 15.36
N TRP A 138 23.24 -36.99 14.92
CA TRP A 138 21.97 -36.31 15.19
C TRP A 138 20.99 -36.42 14.01
N ARG A 139 19.71 -36.58 14.31
CA ARG A 139 18.61 -36.60 13.33
C ARG A 139 17.52 -35.63 13.74
N VAL A 140 16.99 -34.92 12.75
CA VAL A 140 15.79 -34.08 12.91
C VAL A 140 14.63 -34.81 12.24
N SER A 141 13.70 -35.32 13.04
CA SER A 141 12.43 -35.88 12.58
C SER A 141 11.44 -34.73 12.37
N VAL A 142 11.00 -34.53 11.12
CA VAL A 142 9.94 -33.58 10.75
C VAL A 142 8.68 -34.38 10.40
N GLY A 143 7.54 -33.96 10.91
CA GLY A 143 6.34 -34.80 10.96
C GLY A 143 6.32 -35.71 12.20
N ASP A 144 5.28 -36.55 12.32
CA ASP A 144 5.16 -37.50 13.44
C ASP A 144 6.20 -38.64 13.29
N PRO A 145 7.18 -38.77 14.22
CA PRO A 145 8.27 -39.75 14.09
C PRO A 145 7.81 -41.21 14.14
N ASN A 146 6.59 -41.48 14.61
CA ASN A 146 6.03 -42.83 14.74
C ASN A 146 5.06 -43.17 13.59
N SER A 147 4.97 -42.30 12.58
CA SER A 147 4.06 -42.40 11.45
C SER A 147 4.82 -42.42 10.12
N GLN A 148 4.20 -42.96 9.07
CA GLN A 148 4.73 -42.94 7.69
C GLN A 148 5.00 -41.52 7.14
N TRP A 149 4.43 -40.49 7.79
CA TRP A 149 4.62 -39.08 7.44
C TRP A 149 5.84 -38.44 8.13
N GLY A 150 6.44 -39.10 9.12
CA GLY A 150 7.68 -38.66 9.75
C GLY A 150 8.87 -38.94 8.85
N LYS A 151 9.63 -37.91 8.48
CA LYS A 151 10.90 -38.06 7.75
C LYS A 151 12.06 -37.55 8.58
N GLU A 152 13.12 -38.35 8.66
CA GLU A 152 14.38 -37.93 9.27
C GLU A 152 15.27 -37.17 8.28
N PHE A 153 15.87 -36.09 8.77
CA PHE A 153 16.83 -35.26 8.06
C PHE A 153 18.15 -35.23 8.83
N GLN A 154 19.27 -35.29 8.09
CA GLN A 154 20.59 -35.02 8.67
C GLN A 154 20.80 -33.52 8.83
N ILE A 155 21.58 -33.14 9.84
CA ILE A 155 22.01 -31.75 10.05
C ILE A 155 23.25 -31.52 9.19
N GLU A 156 23.17 -30.60 8.22
CA GLU A 156 24.31 -30.15 7.42
C GLU A 156 25.20 -29.22 8.24
N LYS A 157 24.57 -28.32 9.01
CA LYS A 157 25.25 -27.32 9.82
C LYS A 157 24.42 -26.96 11.04
N ALA A 158 24.99 -27.10 12.23
CA ALA A 158 24.49 -26.42 13.43
C ALA A 158 25.17 -25.05 13.53
N VAL A 159 24.38 -24.00 13.71
CA VAL A 159 24.84 -22.63 14.00
C VAL A 159 24.39 -22.30 15.41
N ILE A 160 25.28 -22.52 16.38
CA ILE A 160 25.09 -22.15 17.77
C ILE A 160 25.44 -20.67 17.94
N SER A 161 24.68 -19.93 18.75
CA SER A 161 25.02 -18.53 19.07
C SER A 161 26.40 -18.43 19.71
N SER A 162 27.24 -17.49 19.23
CA SER A 162 28.61 -17.31 19.73
C SER A 162 28.69 -16.80 21.18
N GLY A 163 27.59 -16.26 21.72
CA GLY A 163 27.49 -15.89 23.13
C GLY A 163 27.09 -17.03 24.07
N PHE A 164 26.67 -18.19 23.53
CA PHE A 164 26.19 -19.30 24.35
C PHE A 164 27.33 -20.00 25.10
N ASN A 165 27.31 -19.90 26.43
CA ASN A 165 28.17 -20.68 27.31
C ASN A 165 27.49 -20.87 28.68
N VAL A 166 26.95 -22.07 28.92
CA VAL A 166 26.32 -22.44 30.20
C VAL A 166 27.23 -22.21 31.41
N PHE A 167 28.55 -22.36 31.26
CA PHE A 167 29.48 -22.18 32.37
C PHE A 167 30.04 -20.75 32.50
N ALA A 168 29.59 -19.79 31.70
CA ALA A 168 30.12 -18.42 31.68
C ALA A 168 30.15 -17.73 33.06
N LYS A 169 29.18 -18.06 33.94
CA LYS A 169 29.05 -17.50 35.29
C LYS A 169 29.42 -18.48 36.42
N LYS A 170 30.05 -19.61 36.10
CA LYS A 170 30.46 -20.61 37.11
C LYS A 170 31.37 -20.04 38.18
N ASN A 171 32.28 -19.14 37.79
CA ASN A 171 33.19 -18.43 38.71
C ASN A 171 32.48 -17.38 39.60
N GLN A 172 31.22 -17.06 39.32
CA GLN A 172 30.37 -16.14 40.10
C GLN A 172 29.41 -16.91 41.03
N GLY A 173 29.56 -18.23 41.15
CA GLY A 173 28.68 -19.07 41.97
C GLY A 173 27.34 -19.42 41.31
N ILE A 174 27.16 -19.12 40.02
CA ILE A 174 26.00 -19.52 39.22
C ILE A 174 26.36 -20.82 38.48
N PRO A 175 25.80 -22.00 38.85
CA PRO A 175 26.27 -23.29 38.31
C PRO A 175 26.09 -23.41 36.81
N GLU A 176 24.96 -22.89 36.30
CA GLU A 176 24.58 -22.90 34.89
C GLU A 176 23.88 -21.58 34.51
N PHE A 177 24.26 -20.98 33.38
CA PHE A 177 23.76 -19.70 32.88
C PHE A 177 23.36 -19.81 31.40
N TYR A 178 22.06 -19.82 31.12
CA TYR A 178 21.50 -20.08 29.79
C TYR A 178 21.36 -18.80 28.93
N GLY A 179 22.32 -17.87 29.04
CA GLY A 179 22.44 -16.71 28.14
C GLY A 179 22.65 -17.14 26.69
N ASP A 180 22.00 -16.47 25.74
CA ASP A 180 22.11 -16.75 24.29
C ASP A 180 21.85 -18.23 23.87
N ASP A 181 21.10 -19.00 24.66
CA ASP A 181 20.74 -20.41 24.40
C ASP A 181 19.84 -20.61 23.16
N ILE A 182 20.40 -20.42 21.97
CA ILE A 182 19.73 -20.56 20.68
C ILE A 182 20.67 -21.17 19.63
N ALA A 183 20.11 -22.09 18.84
CA ALA A 183 20.79 -22.71 17.70
C ALA A 183 19.86 -22.79 16.48
N LEU A 184 20.47 -22.60 15.31
CA LEU A 184 19.86 -22.79 14.00
C LEU A 184 20.44 -24.03 13.33
N LEU A 185 19.60 -24.99 12.98
CA LEU A 185 20.01 -26.21 12.28
C LEU A 185 19.63 -26.09 10.81
N LYS A 186 20.64 -26.13 9.93
CA LYS A 186 20.45 -26.30 8.49
C LYS A 186 20.33 -27.80 8.19
N LEU A 187 19.23 -28.20 7.57
CA LEU A 187 19.00 -29.58 7.14
C LEU A 187 19.72 -29.85 5.82
N ALA A 188 20.32 -31.04 5.68
CA ALA A 188 21.07 -31.45 4.49
C ALA A 188 20.18 -31.70 3.25
N GLN A 189 18.86 -31.79 3.45
CA GLN A 189 17.86 -31.83 2.39
C GLN A 189 16.72 -30.89 2.76
N LYS A 190 16.10 -30.28 1.75
CA LYS A 190 14.87 -29.51 1.92
C LYS A 190 13.72 -30.42 2.35
N VAL A 191 12.96 -29.95 3.33
CA VAL A 191 11.68 -30.51 3.77
C VAL A 191 10.64 -30.20 2.70
N LYS A 192 9.98 -31.23 2.17
CA LYS A 192 8.81 -31.05 1.31
C LYS A 192 7.63 -30.61 2.17
N MET A 193 7.09 -29.43 1.90
CA MET A 193 5.92 -28.90 2.61
C MET A 193 4.73 -29.84 2.48
N SER A 194 3.97 -30.00 3.57
CA SER A 194 2.80 -30.89 3.65
C SER A 194 1.84 -30.43 4.75
N THR A 195 0.77 -31.18 5.02
CA THR A 195 -0.09 -30.93 6.19
C THR A 195 0.62 -31.18 7.53
N HIS A 196 1.70 -31.96 7.53
CA HIS A 196 2.45 -32.36 8.73
C HIS A 196 3.78 -31.60 8.92
N ALA A 197 4.18 -30.78 7.94
CA ALA A 197 5.47 -30.08 7.87
C ALA A 197 5.31 -28.70 7.22
N ARG A 198 5.32 -27.63 8.03
CA ARG A 198 5.22 -26.21 7.59
C ARG A 198 6.00 -25.28 8.53
N PRO A 199 6.50 -24.12 8.07
CA PRO A 199 7.22 -23.20 8.94
C PRO A 199 6.30 -22.45 9.91
N ILE A 200 6.79 -22.15 11.13
CA ILE A 200 6.18 -21.14 12.01
C ILE A 200 6.63 -19.74 11.60
N CYS A 201 5.79 -18.72 11.82
CA CYS A 201 6.20 -17.34 11.54
C CYS A 201 7.15 -16.83 12.63
N LEU A 202 8.26 -16.23 12.22
CA LEU A 202 9.11 -15.41 13.08
C LEU A 202 8.63 -13.94 13.00
N PRO A 203 8.55 -13.20 14.11
CA PRO A 203 8.24 -11.76 14.07
C PRO A 203 9.34 -10.99 13.33
N CYS A 204 9.09 -9.73 12.99
CA CYS A 204 9.93 -8.93 12.08
C CYS A 204 10.11 -9.53 10.67
N THR A 205 9.23 -10.44 10.23
CA THR A 205 9.27 -10.98 8.86
C THR A 205 7.95 -10.70 8.14
N VAL A 206 8.03 -10.52 6.81
CA VAL A 206 6.85 -10.36 5.94
C VAL A 206 5.81 -11.47 6.14
N GLY A 207 6.25 -12.69 6.47
CA GLY A 207 5.35 -13.80 6.85
C GLY A 207 4.56 -13.53 8.12
N ALA A 208 5.18 -12.95 9.15
CA ALA A 208 4.46 -12.47 10.33
C ALA A 208 3.59 -11.24 10.05
N ASN A 209 4.01 -10.30 9.19
CA ASN A 209 3.14 -9.18 8.79
C ASN A 209 1.84 -9.73 8.14
N LEU A 210 1.97 -10.70 7.23
CA LEU A 210 0.83 -11.37 6.59
C LEU A 210 -0.05 -12.12 7.61
N ALA A 211 0.55 -12.89 8.52
CA ALA A 211 -0.18 -13.62 9.55
C ALA A 211 -0.90 -12.71 10.56
N LEU A 212 -0.31 -11.55 10.90
CA LEU A 212 -0.90 -10.52 11.76
C LEU A 212 -1.82 -9.55 11.00
N ARG A 213 -2.00 -9.72 9.68
CA ARG A 213 -2.76 -8.82 8.79
C ARG A 213 -2.29 -7.37 8.85
N ARG A 214 -0.98 -7.18 9.05
CA ARG A 214 -0.28 -5.90 9.10
C ARG A 214 0.27 -5.50 7.73
N LEU A 215 0.53 -4.21 7.53
CA LEU A 215 1.10 -3.69 6.29
C LEU A 215 2.51 -4.29 6.05
N PRO A 216 2.96 -4.47 4.80
CA PRO A 216 4.30 -4.99 4.50
C PRO A 216 5.45 -4.16 5.06
N GLY A 217 5.21 -2.88 5.38
CA GLY A 217 6.17 -1.97 6.02
C GLY A 217 6.11 -1.92 7.56
N SER A 218 5.24 -2.71 8.22
CA SER A 218 5.22 -2.76 9.69
C SER A 218 6.54 -3.29 10.24
N THR A 219 7.05 -2.59 11.25
CA THR A 219 8.38 -2.76 11.84
C THR A 219 8.40 -3.82 12.94
N CYS A 220 9.61 -4.21 13.37
CA CYS A 220 9.79 -4.99 14.61
C CYS A 220 9.05 -4.38 15.80
N ARG A 221 9.10 -3.05 15.94
CA ARG A 221 8.51 -2.33 17.07
C ARG A 221 6.98 -2.36 17.02
N ASP A 222 6.39 -2.42 15.83
CA ASP A 222 4.94 -2.61 15.67
C ASP A 222 4.52 -4.03 16.06
N HIS A 223 5.36 -5.03 15.77
CA HIS A 223 5.13 -6.42 16.19
C HIS A 223 5.32 -6.60 17.70
N GLU A 224 6.34 -5.98 18.27
CA GLU A 224 6.57 -5.91 19.72
C GLU A 224 5.40 -5.20 20.42
N SER A 225 4.94 -4.07 19.89
CA SER A 225 3.77 -3.36 20.42
C SER A 225 2.47 -4.17 20.27
N GLU A 226 2.25 -4.89 19.17
CA GLU A 226 1.04 -5.72 19.03
C GLU A 226 1.07 -6.93 19.98
N LEU A 227 2.20 -7.65 20.03
CA LEU A 227 2.32 -8.92 20.73
C LEU A 227 2.61 -8.76 22.23
N LEU A 228 3.28 -7.68 22.66
CA LEU A 228 3.78 -7.49 24.02
C LEU A 228 3.26 -6.24 24.76
N SER A 229 2.40 -5.38 24.17
CA SER A 229 1.88 -4.17 24.84
C SER A 229 1.00 -4.43 26.07
N LYS A 230 0.44 -5.63 26.23
CA LYS A 230 -0.42 -5.97 27.36
C LYS A 230 0.42 -6.52 28.51
N LEU A 231 0.14 -6.07 29.74
CA LEU A 231 0.77 -6.55 30.98
C LEU A 231 0.64 -8.08 31.19
N SER A 232 -0.39 -8.70 30.59
CA SER A 232 -0.62 -10.13 30.58
C SER A 232 -1.13 -10.55 29.18
N ILE A 233 -0.42 -11.46 28.51
CA ILE A 233 -0.71 -11.90 27.13
C ILE A 233 -1.04 -13.39 27.12
N PRO A 234 -2.21 -13.81 26.62
CA PRO A 234 -2.55 -15.22 26.45
C PRO A 234 -1.64 -15.89 25.42
N ALA A 235 -0.93 -16.92 25.83
CA ALA A 235 -0.08 -17.77 25.01
C ALA A 235 -0.37 -19.24 25.29
N HIS A 236 0.29 -20.14 24.57
CA HIS A 236 0.16 -21.58 24.81
C HIS A 236 1.42 -22.35 24.46
N PHE A 237 1.66 -23.40 25.24
CA PHE A 237 2.66 -24.42 25.00
C PHE A 237 2.01 -25.67 24.41
N VAL A 238 2.79 -26.45 23.65
CA VAL A 238 2.36 -27.75 23.09
C VAL A 238 3.33 -28.81 23.58
N ALA A 239 2.81 -29.71 24.41
CA ALA A 239 3.58 -30.74 25.10
C ALA A 239 4.06 -31.86 24.17
N LEU A 240 5.01 -32.68 24.66
CA LEU A 240 5.54 -33.84 23.94
C LEU A 240 4.46 -34.85 23.50
N ASN A 241 3.32 -34.87 24.20
CA ASN A 241 2.14 -35.70 23.91
C ASN A 241 1.05 -34.97 23.10
N GLY A 242 1.32 -33.76 22.59
CA GLY A 242 0.38 -32.95 21.82
C GLY A 242 -0.60 -32.10 22.66
N ASN A 243 -0.58 -32.19 23.99
CA ASN A 243 -1.47 -31.40 24.83
C ASN A 243 -1.13 -29.90 24.76
N LYS A 244 -2.15 -29.07 24.59
CA LYS A 244 -2.04 -27.61 24.67
C LYS A 244 -2.19 -27.16 26.13
N LEU A 245 -1.16 -26.52 26.67
CA LEU A 245 -1.20 -25.84 27.98
C LEU A 245 -1.32 -24.33 27.75
N ASN A 246 -2.22 -23.65 28.46
CA ASN A 246 -2.44 -22.22 28.29
C ASN A 246 -1.69 -21.45 29.38
N VAL A 247 -0.92 -20.44 28.98
CA VAL A 247 -0.04 -19.67 29.87
C VAL A 247 -0.22 -18.18 29.60
N ASN A 248 -0.01 -17.35 30.61
CA ASN A 248 -0.03 -15.89 30.44
C ASN A 248 1.38 -15.30 30.57
N LEU A 249 1.90 -14.75 29.47
CA LEU A 249 3.18 -14.03 29.47
C LEU A 249 3.00 -12.68 30.18
N LYS A 250 3.94 -12.35 31.08
CA LYS A 250 3.95 -11.12 31.87
C LYS A 250 4.96 -10.13 31.32
N THR A 251 4.59 -8.86 31.22
CA THR A 251 5.45 -7.77 30.70
C THR A 251 5.51 -6.60 31.70
N GLY A 252 6.44 -5.67 31.51
CA GLY A 252 6.56 -4.46 32.34
C GLY A 252 6.72 -4.72 33.85
N SER A 253 5.83 -4.14 34.66
CA SER A 253 5.82 -4.33 36.11
C SER A 253 5.52 -5.77 36.53
N GLU A 254 4.65 -6.46 35.79
CA GLU A 254 4.27 -7.86 36.07
C GLU A 254 5.43 -8.82 35.78
N TRP A 255 6.22 -8.55 34.73
CA TRP A 255 7.47 -9.28 34.46
C TRP A 255 8.43 -9.18 35.66
N THR A 256 8.60 -7.96 36.19
CA THR A 256 9.47 -7.69 37.34
C THR A 256 9.00 -8.42 38.60
N ASN A 257 7.70 -8.61 38.78
CA ASN A 257 7.16 -9.40 39.89
C ASN A 257 7.32 -10.91 39.66
N CYS A 258 7.11 -11.38 38.44
CA CYS A 258 7.22 -12.78 38.08
C CYS A 258 8.67 -13.31 38.21
N VAL A 259 9.69 -12.55 37.77
CA VAL A 259 11.09 -13.02 37.89
C VAL A 259 11.63 -13.02 39.32
N LYS A 260 11.07 -12.23 40.26
CA LYS A 260 11.54 -12.18 41.67
C LYS A 260 11.59 -13.54 42.35
N VAL A 261 10.72 -14.48 41.96
CA VAL A 261 10.66 -15.84 42.53
C VAL A 261 12.02 -16.57 42.41
N VAL A 262 12.79 -16.31 41.34
CA VAL A 262 14.13 -16.90 41.15
C VAL A 262 15.12 -16.46 42.24
N SER A 263 15.02 -15.23 42.72
CA SER A 263 15.89 -14.73 43.82
C SER A 263 15.58 -15.35 45.18
N GLN A 264 14.42 -16.00 45.32
CA GLN A 264 13.97 -16.68 46.53
C GLN A 264 14.47 -18.14 46.58
N ASP A 265 14.88 -18.73 45.46
CA ASP A 265 15.48 -20.06 45.43
C ASP A 265 16.97 -20.02 45.83
N LYS A 266 17.19 -20.11 47.15
CA LYS A 266 18.52 -20.26 47.75
C LYS A 266 19.09 -21.68 47.67
N THR A 267 18.37 -22.64 47.08
CA THR A 267 18.88 -24.02 46.87
C THR A 267 19.61 -24.16 45.55
N THR A 268 19.07 -23.60 44.46
CA THR A 268 19.73 -23.58 43.14
C THR A 268 20.70 -22.40 43.00
N PHE A 269 20.39 -21.25 43.60
CA PHE A 269 21.18 -20.02 43.49
C PHE A 269 21.55 -19.42 44.86
N PRO A 270 22.36 -20.13 45.69
CA PRO A 270 22.62 -19.74 47.08
C PRO A 270 23.21 -18.33 47.23
N ASN A 271 24.08 -17.90 46.32
CA ASN A 271 24.79 -16.63 46.38
C ASN A 271 24.16 -15.50 45.54
N LEU A 272 23.00 -15.72 44.91
CA LEU A 272 22.40 -14.74 44.01
C LEU A 272 21.81 -13.55 44.76
N THR A 273 22.24 -12.34 44.39
CA THR A 273 21.80 -11.07 45.02
C THR A 273 20.95 -10.20 44.09
N ASP A 274 21.27 -10.12 42.79
CA ASP A 274 20.40 -9.54 41.76
C ASP A 274 19.95 -10.60 40.76
N VAL A 275 18.63 -10.79 40.63
CA VAL A 275 18.03 -11.75 39.68
C VAL A 275 18.44 -11.49 38.23
N ARG A 276 18.78 -10.24 37.87
CA ARG A 276 19.24 -9.84 36.53
C ARG A 276 20.57 -10.48 36.14
N GLU A 277 21.32 -11.02 37.10
CA GLU A 277 22.53 -11.80 36.83
C GLU A 277 22.22 -13.15 36.17
N VAL A 278 21.01 -13.71 36.35
CA VAL A 278 20.60 -14.99 35.74
C VAL A 278 19.50 -14.82 34.70
N VAL A 279 18.58 -13.86 34.93
CA VAL A 279 17.38 -13.62 34.12
C VAL A 279 17.48 -12.22 33.50
N THR A 280 18.00 -12.14 32.28
CA THR A 280 18.18 -10.87 31.55
C THR A 280 16.88 -10.38 30.89
N ASP A 281 16.92 -9.22 30.24
CA ASP A 281 15.83 -8.71 29.37
C ASP A 281 15.51 -9.64 28.19
N GLN A 282 16.37 -10.63 27.92
CA GLN A 282 16.04 -11.73 27.04
C GLN A 282 14.89 -12.57 27.60
N PHE A 283 14.62 -12.71 28.89
CA PHE A 283 13.71 -13.77 29.37
C PHE A 283 12.22 -13.38 29.35
N LEU A 284 11.31 -14.36 29.19
CA LEU A 284 9.84 -14.18 29.25
C LEU A 284 9.31 -14.81 30.52
N CYS A 285 8.54 -14.10 31.33
CA CYS A 285 8.01 -14.70 32.56
C CYS A 285 6.53 -15.08 32.44
N SER A 286 6.15 -16.24 32.97
CA SER A 286 4.79 -16.81 32.97
C SER A 286 4.67 -17.81 34.12
N GLY A 287 3.50 -17.98 34.75
CA GLY A 287 3.33 -18.96 35.84
C GLY A 287 2.91 -18.34 37.17
N MET A 288 1.94 -17.44 37.15
CA MET A 288 1.29 -16.97 38.38
C MET A 288 0.07 -17.85 38.72
N GLN A 289 -0.58 -17.60 39.85
CA GLN A 289 -1.70 -18.40 40.34
C GLN A 289 -2.84 -18.49 39.30
N GLY A 290 -2.98 -19.64 38.63
CA GLY A 290 -3.98 -19.90 37.59
C GLY A 290 -3.43 -20.24 36.19
N ASP A 291 -2.11 -20.15 35.97
CA ASP A 291 -1.46 -20.60 34.72
C ASP A 291 -1.14 -22.11 34.72
N ASP A 292 -1.16 -22.77 33.56
CA ASP A 292 -0.64 -24.14 33.41
C ASP A 292 0.91 -24.16 33.47
N ASN A 293 1.53 -25.12 34.16
CA ASN A 293 3.00 -25.25 34.23
C ASN A 293 3.54 -26.37 33.31
N PRO A 294 4.37 -26.08 32.31
CA PRO A 294 4.99 -27.10 31.44
C PRO A 294 6.23 -27.79 32.04
N CYS A 295 6.82 -27.26 33.11
CA CYS A 295 8.03 -27.80 33.73
C CYS A 295 7.70 -28.71 34.93
N LYS A 296 8.38 -29.87 35.04
CA LYS A 296 8.36 -30.69 36.26
C LYS A 296 9.30 -30.08 37.32
N GLY A 297 8.84 -29.01 37.97
CA GLY A 297 9.59 -28.32 39.03
C GLY A 297 8.82 -27.12 39.59
N ASN A 298 9.23 -26.65 40.77
CA ASN A 298 8.52 -25.62 41.54
C ASN A 298 8.65 -24.18 40.99
N TYR A 299 9.31 -23.97 39.84
CA TYR A 299 9.67 -22.64 39.33
C TYR A 299 9.25 -22.45 37.88
N PRO A 300 8.34 -21.51 37.58
CA PRO A 300 7.91 -21.21 36.23
C PRO A 300 8.56 -19.90 35.74
N VAL A 301 9.62 -20.02 34.94
CA VAL A 301 10.24 -18.91 34.21
C VAL A 301 10.56 -19.40 32.80
N MET A 302 10.06 -18.70 31.77
CA MET A 302 10.36 -18.98 30.37
C MET A 302 11.46 -18.04 29.84
N LYS A 303 11.79 -18.15 28.56
CA LYS A 303 12.81 -17.34 27.90
C LYS A 303 12.29 -16.76 26.57
N LEU A 304 12.49 -15.47 26.32
CA LEU A 304 12.53 -14.85 24.99
C LEU A 304 14.00 -14.95 24.52
N ILE A 305 14.28 -14.75 23.24
CA ILE A 305 15.66 -14.63 22.79
C ILE A 305 15.80 -13.37 21.95
N LYS A 306 16.74 -12.52 22.38
CA LYS A 306 17.09 -11.26 21.74
C LYS A 306 18.35 -11.49 20.92
N ILE A 307 18.20 -11.54 19.61
CA ILE A 307 19.31 -11.53 18.64
C ILE A 307 19.19 -10.18 17.95
N ASN A 308 20.20 -9.30 18.01
CA ASN A 308 20.28 -8.00 17.30
C ASN A 308 18.92 -7.35 16.95
N ASP A 309 18.27 -6.74 17.93
CA ASP A 309 16.95 -6.07 17.84
C ASP A 309 15.72 -6.94 17.49
N PHE A 310 15.87 -8.26 17.37
CA PHE A 310 14.76 -9.20 17.21
C PHE A 310 14.26 -9.79 18.53
N HIS A 311 13.06 -10.36 18.52
CA HIS A 311 12.42 -11.06 19.64
C HIS A 311 11.92 -12.43 19.16
N ILE A 312 12.37 -13.54 19.75
CA ILE A 312 11.87 -14.89 19.36
C ILE A 312 11.53 -15.72 20.60
N CYS A 313 10.31 -16.27 20.66
CA CYS A 313 9.90 -17.18 21.74
C CYS A 313 10.47 -18.59 21.55
N LEU A 314 11.27 -19.07 22.51
CA LEU A 314 11.68 -20.47 22.60
C LEU A 314 11.70 -20.90 24.07
N CYS A 315 10.94 -21.94 24.43
CA CYS A 315 10.73 -22.32 25.83
C CYS A 315 11.88 -23.18 26.37
N LEU A 316 12.38 -22.81 27.55
CA LEU A 316 13.46 -23.48 28.28
C LEU A 316 13.12 -23.50 29.78
N CYS A 317 13.14 -24.67 30.42
CA CYS A 317 13.02 -24.80 31.87
C CYS A 317 14.41 -24.66 32.52
N LEU A 318 14.59 -23.73 33.46
CA LEU A 318 15.83 -23.61 34.22
C LEU A 318 15.88 -24.60 35.39
N GLY A 319 16.70 -25.65 35.23
CA GLY A 319 17.26 -26.43 36.35
C GLY A 319 16.44 -27.59 36.92
N ALA A 320 16.88 -28.82 36.63
CA ALA A 320 16.94 -29.92 37.60
C ALA A 320 17.90 -31.01 37.07
N GLY A 321 18.87 -31.43 37.88
CA GLY A 321 19.82 -32.49 37.52
C GLY A 321 19.21 -33.89 37.59
N LEU A 322 19.93 -34.86 37.02
CA LEU A 322 19.58 -36.29 36.97
C LEU A 322 19.19 -36.87 38.35
N GLY A 323 17.98 -37.45 38.43
CA GLY A 323 17.51 -38.22 39.57
C GLY A 323 16.27 -39.02 39.17
N GLY A 324 16.44 -40.32 38.92
CA GLY A 324 15.34 -41.19 38.51
C GLY A 324 14.74 -41.94 39.71
N GLU A 325 13.41 -41.98 39.81
CA GLU A 325 12.70 -42.96 40.64
C GLU A 325 11.30 -43.28 40.12
N ARG A 326 10.71 -44.39 40.59
CA ARG A 326 9.50 -45.03 40.04
C ARG A 326 8.25 -44.76 40.89
N GLY A 327 7.07 -44.82 40.25
CA GLY A 327 5.77 -44.85 40.92
C GLY A 327 5.25 -43.48 41.37
N GLN A 328 3.98 -43.30 41.71
CA GLN A 328 2.86 -44.25 41.77
C GLN A 328 1.52 -43.48 41.59
N ASN A 329 0.40 -44.17 41.39
CA ASN A 329 -0.94 -43.56 41.38
C ASN A 329 -1.26 -42.88 42.73
N ASP A 330 -2.08 -41.82 42.75
CA ASP A 330 -3.45 -41.95 43.30
C ASP A 330 -4.40 -40.79 42.92
N SER A 331 -5.69 -41.00 43.20
CA SER A 331 -6.83 -40.09 42.96
C SER A 331 -7.29 -39.40 44.26
N ARG A 332 -7.97 -38.24 44.18
CA ARG A 332 -9.30 -37.93 44.82
C ARG A 332 -9.61 -36.42 45.04
N ASN A 333 -10.86 -36.06 44.69
CA ASN A 333 -11.85 -35.20 45.37
C ASN A 333 -11.44 -34.13 46.42
N GLY A 334 -12.03 -32.91 46.31
CA GLY A 334 -11.97 -31.90 47.40
C GLY A 334 -12.72 -30.56 47.27
N LYS A 335 -14.07 -30.61 47.18
CA LYS A 335 -15.13 -29.66 47.64
C LYS A 335 -14.84 -28.19 48.14
N LYS A 336 -15.56 -27.25 47.49
CA LYS A 336 -16.46 -26.15 48.00
C LYS A 336 -16.23 -25.39 49.34
N ALA A 337 -16.23 -24.05 49.23
CA ALA A 337 -17.05 -23.02 49.96
C ALA A 337 -17.03 -21.73 49.09
N GLY A 338 -18.01 -20.80 48.99
CA GLY A 338 -18.98 -20.20 49.94
C GLY A 338 -18.39 -18.88 50.49
N VAL A 339 -19.00 -17.66 50.47
CA VAL A 339 -20.39 -17.17 50.37
C VAL A 339 -20.41 -15.64 50.00
N SER A 340 -21.44 -15.14 49.28
CA SER A 340 -22.19 -13.83 49.28
C SER A 340 -21.60 -12.53 49.92
N MET A 341 -21.99 -11.27 49.60
CA MET A 341 -23.19 -10.71 48.93
C MET A 341 -23.02 -9.20 48.52
N THR A 342 -23.57 -8.77 47.37
CA THR A 342 -24.08 -7.40 46.96
C THR A 342 -23.28 -6.09 47.19
N PRO A 343 -23.40 -5.13 46.25
CA PRO A 343 -24.26 -3.95 46.50
C PRO A 343 -25.18 -3.52 45.32
N LEU A 344 -26.11 -2.60 45.62
CA LEU A 344 -27.04 -1.88 44.73
C LEU A 344 -26.51 -0.44 44.43
N PRO A 345 -27.18 0.42 43.65
CA PRO A 345 -27.44 0.29 42.21
C PRO A 345 -27.09 1.58 41.42
N GLU A 346 -26.47 1.48 40.24
CA GLU A 346 -26.34 2.62 39.31
C GLU A 346 -26.93 2.30 37.92
N ALA A 347 -27.25 3.37 37.17
CA ALA A 347 -28.24 3.36 36.08
C ALA A 347 -28.01 2.29 34.99
N GLY A 348 -29.08 1.58 34.64
CA GLY A 348 -29.02 0.42 33.75
C GLY A 348 -28.73 0.75 32.27
N PRO A 349 -28.20 -0.21 31.49
CA PRO A 349 -28.11 -0.09 30.05
C PRO A 349 -29.49 0.00 29.40
N GLN A 350 -29.64 0.82 28.36
CA GLN A 350 -30.83 0.82 27.51
C GLN A 350 -31.03 -0.58 26.92
N SER A 351 -32.25 -1.10 26.99
CA SER A 351 -32.58 -2.42 26.46
C SER A 351 -32.38 -2.48 24.94
N PRO A 352 -31.68 -3.49 24.39
CA PRO A 352 -31.54 -3.64 22.94
C PRO A 352 -32.91 -3.90 22.28
N CYS A 353 -33.10 -3.40 21.05
CA CYS A 353 -34.31 -3.64 20.27
C CYS A 353 -34.55 -5.14 20.06
N SER A 354 -35.82 -5.58 20.14
CA SER A 354 -36.18 -6.99 19.91
C SER A 354 -35.69 -7.48 18.54
N LEU A 355 -35.13 -8.68 18.50
CA LEU A 355 -34.63 -9.33 17.28
C LEU A 355 -35.72 -10.17 16.56
N GLU A 356 -36.96 -10.11 17.03
CA GLU A 356 -38.08 -10.84 16.42
C GLU A 356 -38.53 -10.19 15.11
N GLY A 357 -38.61 -10.97 14.03
CA GLY A 357 -39.05 -10.48 12.72
C GLY A 357 -38.06 -9.54 12.00
N VAL A 358 -36.78 -9.57 12.40
CA VAL A 358 -35.72 -8.74 11.78
C VAL A 358 -34.94 -9.49 10.71
N GLU A 359 -35.11 -10.81 10.61
CA GLU A 359 -34.39 -11.69 9.69
C GLU A 359 -34.55 -11.31 8.21
N ILE A 360 -33.50 -11.59 7.43
CA ILE A 360 -33.49 -11.38 5.98
C ILE A 360 -33.64 -12.70 5.24
N LYS A 361 -34.63 -12.77 4.35
CA LYS A 361 -34.86 -13.95 3.51
C LYS A 361 -33.69 -14.13 2.54
N GLY A 362 -32.98 -15.25 2.63
CA GLY A 362 -31.84 -15.58 1.74
C GLY A 362 -30.48 -15.04 2.19
N GLY A 363 -30.35 -14.58 3.44
CA GLY A 363 -29.09 -14.12 4.01
C GLY A 363 -29.08 -14.23 5.53
N SER A 364 -28.20 -13.46 6.18
CA SER A 364 -28.11 -13.35 7.64
C SER A 364 -27.98 -11.88 8.08
N PHE A 365 -27.83 -11.62 9.37
CA PHE A 365 -27.52 -10.29 9.88
C PHE A 365 -26.51 -10.37 11.03
N ARG A 366 -25.78 -9.27 11.26
CA ARG A 366 -24.91 -9.08 12.44
C ARG A 366 -25.31 -7.82 13.20
N LEU A 367 -25.13 -7.83 14.52
CA LEU A 367 -25.32 -6.65 15.36
C LEU A 367 -24.03 -5.83 15.42
N LEU A 368 -24.19 -4.51 15.35
CA LEU A 368 -23.16 -3.48 15.44
C LEU A 368 -23.49 -2.55 16.62
N LYS A 369 -22.51 -1.73 17.06
CA LYS A 369 -22.67 -0.75 18.16
C LYS A 369 -23.39 -1.35 19.40
N ALA A 370 -22.91 -2.51 19.88
CA ALA A 370 -23.49 -3.26 21.01
C ALA A 370 -25.00 -3.55 20.93
N GLY A 371 -25.57 -3.65 19.72
CA GLY A 371 -27.00 -3.94 19.49
C GLY A 371 -27.85 -2.72 19.09
N GLN A 372 -27.27 -1.52 19.01
CA GLN A 372 -27.98 -0.32 18.52
C GLN A 372 -28.14 -0.28 16.99
N SER A 373 -27.45 -1.12 16.24
CA SER A 373 -27.56 -1.21 14.79
C SER A 373 -27.45 -2.68 14.34
N LEU A 374 -28.11 -3.04 13.25
CA LEU A 374 -27.92 -4.33 12.58
C LEU A 374 -27.54 -4.10 11.13
N GLU A 375 -26.70 -4.98 10.61
CA GLU A 375 -26.28 -5.03 9.21
C GLU A 375 -26.70 -6.36 8.60
N TYR A 376 -27.32 -6.31 7.44
CA TYR A 376 -27.70 -7.47 6.64
C TYR A 376 -26.54 -7.96 5.77
N LEU A 377 -26.37 -9.27 5.72
CA LEU A 377 -25.32 -9.96 4.99
C LEU A 377 -25.97 -10.89 3.97
N CYS A 378 -25.71 -10.65 2.68
CA CYS A 378 -26.19 -11.48 1.58
C CYS A 378 -25.04 -12.27 0.93
N PRO A 379 -25.32 -13.41 0.28
CA PRO A 379 -24.33 -14.14 -0.51
C PRO A 379 -23.72 -13.29 -1.63
N SER A 380 -22.55 -13.69 -2.14
CA SER A 380 -21.94 -13.04 -3.31
C SER A 380 -22.90 -13.07 -4.51
N GLY A 381 -22.96 -11.98 -5.26
CA GLY A 381 -23.95 -11.77 -6.34
C GLY A 381 -25.35 -11.36 -5.85
N PHE A 382 -25.56 -11.18 -4.53
CA PHE A 382 -26.81 -10.70 -3.95
C PHE A 382 -26.57 -9.48 -3.05
N TYR A 383 -27.60 -8.66 -2.86
CA TYR A 383 -27.58 -7.48 -2.01
C TYR A 383 -28.79 -7.42 -1.05
N PRO A 384 -28.67 -6.79 0.14
CA PRO A 384 -29.79 -6.62 1.05
C PRO A 384 -30.83 -5.63 0.52
N TYR A 385 -32.08 -6.07 0.37
CA TYR A 385 -33.21 -5.21 0.02
C TYR A 385 -34.19 -5.05 1.18
N PRO A 386 -34.70 -3.83 1.45
CA PRO A 386 -34.42 -2.58 0.74
C PRO A 386 -33.19 -1.80 1.22
N VAL A 387 -32.65 -2.11 2.40
CA VAL A 387 -31.53 -1.38 3.03
C VAL A 387 -30.50 -2.38 3.58
N GLN A 388 -29.23 -1.97 3.63
CA GLN A 388 -28.15 -2.79 4.22
C GLN A 388 -28.12 -2.73 5.74
N ILE A 389 -28.44 -1.57 6.35
CA ILE A 389 -28.37 -1.36 7.80
C ILE A 389 -29.70 -0.84 8.35
N ARG A 390 -30.06 -1.28 9.57
CA ARG A 390 -31.17 -0.72 10.36
C ARG A 390 -30.65 -0.23 11.71
N THR A 391 -31.28 0.81 12.22
CA THR A 391 -30.95 1.43 13.51
C THR A 391 -32.05 1.15 14.54
N CYS A 392 -31.66 0.91 15.78
CA CYS A 392 -32.58 0.75 16.90
C CYS A 392 -33.10 2.14 17.32
N ARG A 393 -34.42 2.36 17.29
CA ARG A 393 -35.04 3.62 17.72
C ARG A 393 -35.22 3.64 19.24
N SER A 394 -35.33 4.83 19.81
CA SER A 394 -35.67 5.05 21.24
C SER A 394 -37.01 4.40 21.66
N THR A 395 -37.86 4.03 20.71
CA THR A 395 -39.09 3.26 20.90
C THR A 395 -38.87 1.76 21.12
N GLY A 396 -37.63 1.28 21.19
CA GLY A 396 -37.31 -0.16 21.31
C GLY A 396 -37.56 -0.98 20.04
N SER A 397 -37.81 -0.31 18.91
CA SER A 397 -38.11 -0.93 17.62
C SER A 397 -37.12 -0.51 16.53
N TRP A 398 -36.82 -1.43 15.61
CA TRP A 398 -35.91 -1.20 14.50
C TRP A 398 -36.47 -0.24 13.46
N SER A 399 -35.60 0.54 12.81
CA SER A 399 -35.98 1.45 11.73
C SER A 399 -36.80 0.74 10.64
N THR A 400 -37.81 1.44 10.13
CA THR A 400 -38.72 0.90 9.10
C THR A 400 -37.96 0.62 7.81
N LEU A 401 -38.09 -0.61 7.29
CA LEU A 401 -37.57 -0.98 5.97
C LEU A 401 -38.27 -0.14 4.90
N GLN A 402 -37.55 0.77 4.26
CA GLN A 402 -38.06 1.66 3.23
C GLN A 402 -37.18 1.58 1.98
N THR A 403 -37.81 1.63 0.80
CA THR A 403 -37.12 1.74 -0.50
C THR A 403 -36.68 3.17 -0.77
N GLN A 404 -35.87 3.39 -1.82
CA GLN A 404 -35.58 4.72 -2.38
C GLN A 404 -36.87 5.53 -2.65
N ASP A 405 -37.90 4.91 -3.25
CA ASP A 405 -39.25 5.49 -3.43
C ASP A 405 -40.04 5.77 -2.12
N LYS A 406 -39.41 5.71 -0.93
CA LYS A 406 -40.01 5.83 0.41
C LYS A 406 -41.14 4.82 0.73
N LYS A 407 -41.26 3.73 -0.04
CA LYS A 407 -42.27 2.67 0.18
C LYS A 407 -41.84 1.73 1.29
N ILE A 408 -42.75 1.44 2.22
CA ILE A 408 -42.50 0.53 3.34
C ILE A 408 -42.53 -0.93 2.85
N VAL A 409 -41.47 -1.68 3.15
CA VAL A 409 -41.35 -3.12 2.86
C VAL A 409 -41.58 -3.91 4.15
N LYS A 410 -42.38 -4.99 4.09
CA LYS A 410 -42.75 -5.76 5.29
C LYS A 410 -41.67 -6.73 5.79
N ARG A 411 -40.77 -7.20 4.92
CA ARG A 411 -39.69 -8.15 5.22
C ARG A 411 -38.45 -7.83 4.39
N ALA A 412 -37.27 -8.01 4.95
CA ALA A 412 -36.02 -7.89 4.20
C ALA A 412 -35.79 -9.16 3.36
N GLU A 413 -35.21 -9.02 2.18
CA GLU A 413 -34.77 -10.16 1.36
C GLU A 413 -33.47 -9.86 0.60
N CYS A 414 -32.65 -10.88 0.39
CA CYS A 414 -31.47 -10.79 -0.49
C CYS A 414 -31.94 -10.89 -1.94
N LYS A 415 -31.68 -9.86 -2.75
CA LYS A 415 -31.99 -9.82 -4.18
C LYS A 415 -30.72 -9.98 -5.01
N ALA A 416 -30.83 -10.59 -6.18
CA ALA A 416 -29.71 -10.72 -7.11
C ALA A 416 -29.27 -9.33 -7.61
N ILE A 417 -27.95 -9.11 -7.64
CA ILE A 417 -27.34 -7.92 -8.25
C ILE A 417 -27.57 -8.00 -9.76
N ARG A 418 -28.03 -6.87 -10.33
CA ARG A 418 -28.40 -6.73 -11.75
C ARG A 418 -27.97 -5.37 -12.26
N CYS A 419 -27.53 -5.30 -13.50
CA CYS A 419 -27.23 -4.02 -14.12
C CYS A 419 -28.51 -3.34 -14.67
N PRO A 420 -28.55 -1.99 -14.74
CA PRO A 420 -29.70 -1.30 -15.32
C PRO A 420 -29.94 -1.77 -16.75
N ARG A 421 -31.19 -2.10 -17.11
CA ARG A 421 -31.53 -2.36 -18.50
C ARG A 421 -31.62 -1.04 -19.29
N PRO A 422 -31.21 -1.00 -20.58
CA PRO A 422 -31.57 0.11 -21.45
C PRO A 422 -33.08 0.36 -21.42
N GLN A 423 -33.47 1.63 -21.26
CA GLN A 423 -34.86 2.06 -21.39
C GLN A 423 -35.16 2.57 -22.81
N ASP A 424 -34.13 3.15 -23.43
CA ASP A 424 -34.17 3.85 -24.68
C ASP A 424 -32.77 3.76 -25.32
N PHE A 425 -32.70 3.75 -26.65
CA PHE A 425 -31.46 3.78 -27.44
C PHE A 425 -31.85 4.24 -28.84
N GLU A 426 -31.24 5.32 -29.31
CA GLU A 426 -31.59 5.99 -30.57
C GLU A 426 -30.58 5.71 -31.67
N ASN A 427 -31.02 5.84 -32.92
CA ASN A 427 -30.19 5.74 -34.13
C ASN A 427 -29.41 4.41 -34.29
N GLY A 428 -29.89 3.35 -33.63
CA GLY A 428 -29.29 2.03 -33.68
C GLY A 428 -30.12 0.98 -32.94
N GLU A 429 -29.53 -0.21 -32.80
CA GLU A 429 -30.08 -1.34 -32.07
C GLU A 429 -29.08 -1.91 -31.05
N TYR A 430 -29.61 -2.62 -30.06
CA TYR A 430 -28.83 -3.36 -29.08
C TYR A 430 -29.38 -4.78 -28.91
N TRP A 431 -28.49 -5.73 -28.65
CA TRP A 431 -28.84 -7.13 -28.37
C TRP A 431 -27.99 -7.71 -27.22
N PRO A 432 -28.47 -8.76 -26.51
CA PRO A 432 -29.84 -9.26 -26.52
C PRO A 432 -30.78 -8.29 -25.78
N ARG A 433 -32.08 -8.27 -26.13
CA ARG A 433 -33.08 -7.49 -25.39
C ARG A 433 -33.68 -8.33 -24.26
N ALA A 434 -33.25 -8.07 -23.02
CA ALA A 434 -33.71 -8.80 -21.84
C ALA A 434 -34.53 -7.93 -20.85
N PRO A 435 -35.45 -8.52 -20.05
CA PRO A 435 -36.17 -7.80 -19.00
C PRO A 435 -35.30 -7.40 -17.81
N TYR A 436 -34.14 -8.05 -17.63
CA TYR A 436 -33.09 -7.76 -16.67
C TYR A 436 -31.78 -8.39 -17.16
N TYR A 437 -30.64 -7.85 -16.73
CA TYR A 437 -29.31 -8.40 -17.01
C TYR A 437 -28.65 -8.78 -15.68
N ASN A 438 -28.16 -10.01 -15.60
CA ASN A 438 -27.43 -10.54 -14.46
C ASN A 438 -25.93 -10.26 -14.63
N LEU A 439 -25.15 -10.56 -13.58
CA LEU A 439 -23.70 -10.48 -13.63
C LEU A 439 -23.13 -11.33 -14.77
N SER A 440 -22.09 -10.83 -15.44
CA SER A 440 -21.46 -11.39 -16.65
C SER A 440 -22.32 -11.50 -17.92
N ASP A 441 -23.57 -11.02 -17.92
CA ASP A 441 -24.31 -10.82 -19.17
C ASP A 441 -23.62 -9.72 -20.01
N GLU A 442 -23.46 -9.96 -21.31
CA GLU A 442 -22.92 -9.01 -22.29
C GLU A 442 -24.07 -8.42 -23.13
N ILE A 443 -23.98 -7.13 -23.46
CA ILE A 443 -24.82 -6.46 -24.45
C ILE A 443 -23.93 -5.79 -25.50
N SER A 444 -24.40 -5.77 -26.74
CA SER A 444 -23.71 -5.16 -27.87
C SER A 444 -24.61 -4.19 -28.61
N PHE A 445 -24.01 -3.11 -29.10
CA PHE A 445 -24.67 -1.98 -29.76
C PHE A 445 -24.23 -1.88 -31.22
N ARG A 446 -25.16 -1.50 -32.10
CA ARG A 446 -24.91 -1.26 -33.52
C ARG A 446 -25.72 -0.05 -33.98
N CYS A 447 -25.08 0.85 -34.71
CA CYS A 447 -25.77 2.00 -35.30
C CYS A 447 -26.45 1.64 -36.63
N TYR A 448 -27.48 2.39 -36.98
CA TYR A 448 -28.09 2.33 -38.31
C TYR A 448 -27.20 3.01 -39.35
N ASP A 449 -27.42 2.69 -40.63
CA ASP A 449 -26.68 3.28 -41.74
C ASP A 449 -26.76 4.82 -41.70
N GLY A 450 -25.61 5.47 -41.90
CA GLY A 450 -25.46 6.93 -41.79
C GLY A 450 -25.08 7.44 -40.39
N TYR A 451 -25.07 6.59 -39.36
CA TYR A 451 -24.66 6.96 -37.99
C TYR A 451 -23.36 6.26 -37.58
N ASN A 452 -22.47 7.00 -36.93
CA ASN A 452 -21.21 6.48 -36.41
C ASN A 452 -21.34 6.16 -34.92
N LEU A 453 -20.73 5.04 -34.51
CA LEU A 453 -20.70 4.60 -33.12
C LEU A 453 -19.56 5.28 -32.36
N ARG A 454 -19.90 5.95 -31.24
CA ARG A 454 -18.95 6.44 -30.22
C ARG A 454 -19.17 5.67 -28.90
N GLY A 455 -18.11 5.54 -28.10
CA GLY A 455 -18.12 4.74 -26.86
C GLY A 455 -18.01 3.23 -27.11
N SER A 456 -18.32 2.42 -26.10
CA SER A 456 -18.07 0.97 -26.13
C SER A 456 -19.15 0.19 -26.88
N ALA A 457 -18.75 -0.48 -27.97
CA ALA A 457 -19.63 -1.32 -28.79
C ALA A 457 -20.18 -2.55 -28.06
N ASN A 458 -19.38 -3.16 -27.19
CA ASN A 458 -19.78 -4.24 -26.30
C ASN A 458 -19.62 -3.79 -24.85
N ARG A 459 -20.54 -4.19 -23.97
CA ARG A 459 -20.51 -3.89 -22.54
C ARG A 459 -20.94 -5.09 -21.71
N THR A 460 -20.25 -5.36 -20.61
CA THR A 460 -20.47 -6.49 -19.69
C THR A 460 -20.99 -6.02 -18.33
N CYS A 461 -21.95 -6.74 -17.76
CA CYS A 461 -22.47 -6.45 -16.43
C CYS A 461 -21.51 -6.90 -15.32
N GLN A 462 -20.94 -5.95 -14.58
CA GLN A 462 -19.94 -6.16 -13.53
C GLN A 462 -20.53 -6.43 -12.15
N GLY A 463 -19.74 -7.03 -11.26
CA GLY A 463 -20.08 -7.27 -9.83
C GLY A 463 -20.30 -6.03 -8.96
N THR A 464 -20.06 -4.83 -9.50
CA THR A 464 -20.46 -3.52 -8.94
C THR A 464 -21.93 -3.19 -9.20
N GLY A 465 -22.61 -3.97 -10.06
CA GLY A 465 -23.95 -3.65 -10.58
C GLY A 465 -23.95 -2.72 -11.78
N ARG A 466 -22.78 -2.43 -12.36
CA ARG A 466 -22.61 -1.46 -13.46
C ARG A 466 -22.15 -2.14 -14.75
N TRP A 467 -22.36 -1.46 -15.87
CA TRP A 467 -21.78 -1.84 -17.16
C TRP A 467 -20.34 -1.31 -17.24
N ASP A 468 -19.40 -2.14 -17.70
CA ASP A 468 -18.04 -1.70 -18.04
C ASP A 468 -18.03 -0.73 -19.24
N GLY A 469 -16.89 -0.12 -19.55
CA GLY A 469 -16.73 0.76 -20.72
C GLY A 469 -17.57 2.05 -20.70
N GLU A 470 -17.61 2.73 -21.84
CA GLU A 470 -18.26 4.03 -22.05
C GLU A 470 -19.70 3.89 -22.58
N THR A 471 -20.50 4.94 -22.47
CA THR A 471 -21.85 5.01 -23.06
C THR A 471 -21.77 4.90 -24.59
N ALA A 472 -22.47 3.92 -25.16
CA ALA A 472 -22.62 3.76 -26.60
C ALA A 472 -23.54 4.85 -27.16
N ILE A 473 -23.10 5.55 -28.22
CA ILE A 473 -23.81 6.66 -28.84
C ILE A 473 -23.77 6.50 -30.36
N CYS A 474 -24.93 6.55 -31.01
CA CYS A 474 -25.06 6.59 -32.47
C CYS A 474 -25.32 8.02 -32.92
N ASP A 475 -24.35 8.60 -33.63
CA ASP A 475 -24.28 10.03 -33.92
C ASP A 475 -24.01 10.26 -35.42
N ASP A 476 -24.75 11.19 -36.04
CA ASP A 476 -24.57 11.60 -37.43
C ASP A 476 -23.59 12.79 -37.54
N GLY A 477 -23.28 13.46 -36.42
CA GLY A 477 -22.43 14.64 -36.39
C GLY A 477 -23.08 15.90 -36.98
N ALA A 478 -24.40 15.92 -37.18
CA ALA A 478 -25.13 17.05 -37.79
C ALA A 478 -25.49 18.17 -36.79
N GLY A 479 -25.32 17.93 -35.48
CA GLY A 479 -25.58 18.91 -34.41
C GLY A 479 -24.47 19.95 -34.24
N TYR A 480 -24.80 21.08 -33.59
CA TYR A 480 -23.79 22.06 -33.14
C TYR A 480 -22.98 21.51 -31.97
N CYS A 481 -23.69 20.88 -31.02
CA CYS A 481 -23.09 19.93 -30.10
C CYS A 481 -23.32 18.51 -30.64
N LEU A 482 -22.36 17.61 -30.39
CA LEU A 482 -22.50 16.18 -30.68
C LEU A 482 -23.68 15.58 -29.89
N ASN A 483 -24.19 14.43 -30.33
CA ASN A 483 -25.23 13.71 -29.58
C ASN A 483 -24.74 13.39 -28.14
N PRO A 484 -25.43 13.85 -27.07
CA PRO A 484 -25.02 13.58 -25.69
C PRO A 484 -25.32 12.14 -25.23
N GLY A 485 -25.97 11.33 -26.07
CA GLY A 485 -26.21 9.91 -25.81
C GLY A 485 -27.31 9.62 -24.80
N ILE A 486 -27.55 8.32 -24.57
CA ILE A 486 -28.52 7.81 -23.59
C ILE A 486 -27.80 6.81 -22.66
N PRO A 487 -27.27 7.26 -21.51
CA PRO A 487 -26.61 6.38 -20.55
C PRO A 487 -27.56 5.30 -20.04
N ILE A 488 -27.07 4.06 -19.90
CA ILE A 488 -27.92 2.89 -19.68
C ILE A 488 -28.74 3.02 -18.39
N GLY A 489 -30.04 2.76 -18.48
CA GLY A 489 -31.00 2.90 -17.38
C GLY A 489 -31.69 4.28 -17.31
N THR A 490 -31.12 5.29 -17.97
CA THR A 490 -31.77 6.59 -18.18
C THR A 490 -32.75 6.54 -19.37
N ARG A 491 -33.60 7.57 -19.46
CA ARG A 491 -34.33 7.98 -20.66
C ARG A 491 -34.04 9.46 -20.93
N LYS A 492 -33.67 9.79 -22.18
CA LYS A 492 -33.45 11.17 -22.64
C LYS A 492 -34.76 11.78 -23.17
N VAL A 493 -34.93 13.07 -22.93
CA VAL A 493 -35.97 13.92 -23.55
C VAL A 493 -35.27 15.09 -24.21
N GLY A 494 -35.39 15.19 -25.53
CA GLY A 494 -34.66 16.13 -26.38
C GLY A 494 -33.83 15.40 -27.45
N SER A 495 -33.98 15.83 -28.70
CA SER A 495 -33.33 15.26 -29.89
C SER A 495 -32.88 16.35 -30.89
N GLN A 496 -32.81 17.61 -30.42
CA GLN A 496 -32.22 18.74 -31.16
C GLN A 496 -30.97 19.16 -30.40
N TYR A 497 -29.86 19.34 -31.12
CA TYR A 497 -28.51 19.55 -30.57
C TYR A 497 -27.88 20.85 -31.09
N ARG A 498 -28.69 21.90 -31.28
CA ARG A 498 -28.21 23.24 -31.66
C ARG A 498 -27.77 23.99 -30.39
N LEU A 499 -27.06 25.10 -30.60
CA LEU A 499 -26.71 26.04 -29.54
C LEU A 499 -27.94 26.44 -28.70
N GLU A 500 -27.78 26.43 -27.36
CA GLU A 500 -28.82 26.65 -26.33
C GLU A 500 -29.94 25.58 -26.25
N ASP A 501 -29.99 24.55 -27.11
CA ASP A 501 -30.93 23.43 -26.91
C ASP A 501 -30.59 22.65 -25.62
N SER A 502 -31.61 22.19 -24.89
CA SER A 502 -31.45 21.37 -23.68
C SER A 502 -31.97 19.94 -23.86
N VAL A 503 -31.25 18.97 -23.31
CA VAL A 503 -31.73 17.61 -23.04
C VAL A 503 -31.99 17.40 -21.56
N THR A 504 -33.01 16.60 -21.22
CA THR A 504 -33.33 16.22 -19.82
C THR A 504 -33.38 14.71 -19.67
N TYR A 505 -32.78 14.18 -18.61
CA TYR A 505 -32.66 12.76 -18.34
C TYR A 505 -33.47 12.35 -17.12
N TYR A 506 -33.99 11.12 -17.14
CA TYR A 506 -34.75 10.52 -16.05
C TYR A 506 -34.32 9.08 -15.82
N CYS A 507 -34.13 8.69 -14.56
CA CYS A 507 -33.89 7.30 -14.20
C CYS A 507 -35.19 6.50 -14.07
N SER A 508 -35.07 5.18 -14.22
CA SER A 508 -36.16 4.25 -13.94
C SER A 508 -36.55 4.26 -12.45
N ARG A 509 -37.83 4.01 -12.14
CA ARG A 509 -38.33 3.98 -10.74
C ARG A 509 -37.47 3.06 -9.86
N GLY A 510 -37.12 3.55 -8.66
CA GLY A 510 -36.24 2.86 -7.72
C GLY A 510 -34.74 3.15 -7.87
N LEU A 511 -34.29 3.80 -8.95
CA LEU A 511 -32.90 4.23 -9.15
C LEU A 511 -32.78 5.76 -8.98
N THR A 512 -31.69 6.20 -8.37
CA THR A 512 -31.32 7.62 -8.19
C THR A 512 -30.47 8.10 -9.38
N LEU A 513 -30.66 9.35 -9.82
CA LEU A 513 -29.84 9.97 -10.86
C LEU A 513 -28.60 10.63 -10.24
N ARG A 514 -27.42 10.15 -10.63
CA ARG A 514 -26.11 10.79 -10.40
C ARG A 514 -25.75 11.61 -11.63
N GLY A 515 -25.02 12.72 -11.46
CA GLY A 515 -24.68 13.65 -12.53
C GLY A 515 -25.79 14.66 -12.82
N SER A 516 -25.90 15.11 -14.08
CA SER A 516 -26.79 16.22 -14.46
C SER A 516 -28.14 15.74 -14.99
N GLN A 517 -29.23 16.10 -14.31
CA GLN A 517 -30.58 15.83 -14.80
C GLN A 517 -30.90 16.60 -16.10
N ARG A 518 -30.35 17.80 -16.28
CA ARG A 518 -30.47 18.60 -17.51
C ARG A 518 -29.07 18.99 -17.99
N ARG A 519 -28.86 18.94 -19.31
CA ARG A 519 -27.66 19.44 -19.99
C ARG A 519 -28.09 20.37 -21.13
N THR A 520 -27.35 21.43 -21.37
CA THR A 520 -27.62 22.43 -22.42
C THR A 520 -26.39 22.58 -23.31
N CYS A 521 -26.60 22.67 -24.62
CA CYS A 521 -25.54 22.87 -25.60
C CYS A 521 -24.98 24.30 -25.51
N GLN A 522 -23.67 24.43 -25.30
CA GLN A 522 -22.97 25.69 -25.05
C GLN A 522 -22.26 26.21 -26.30
N GLU A 523 -21.88 27.49 -26.30
CA GLU A 523 -21.19 28.16 -27.43
C GLU A 523 -19.86 27.49 -27.83
N GLY A 524 -19.20 26.76 -26.93
CA GLY A 524 -18.01 25.96 -27.23
C GLY A 524 -18.26 24.61 -27.93
N GLY A 525 -19.51 24.27 -28.29
CA GLY A 525 -19.86 22.95 -28.86
C GLY A 525 -19.92 21.81 -27.83
N SER A 526 -19.76 22.13 -26.54
CA SER A 526 -19.83 21.21 -25.41
C SER A 526 -21.21 21.22 -24.73
N TRP A 527 -21.51 20.18 -23.95
CA TRP A 527 -22.72 20.10 -23.14
C TRP A 527 -22.44 20.52 -21.69
N SER A 528 -23.24 21.43 -21.15
CA SER A 528 -23.15 21.85 -19.74
C SER A 528 -23.36 20.67 -18.79
N GLY A 529 -22.72 20.71 -17.62
CA GLY A 529 -22.85 19.65 -16.60
C GLY A 529 -22.09 18.37 -16.97
N THR A 530 -22.08 17.40 -16.06
CA THR A 530 -21.54 16.03 -16.30
C THR A 530 -22.61 15.07 -16.85
N GLU A 531 -22.19 13.96 -17.48
CA GLU A 531 -23.06 12.87 -17.97
C GLU A 531 -23.86 12.21 -16.82
N PRO A 532 -25.17 11.94 -16.99
CA PRO A 532 -25.96 11.28 -15.95
C PRO A 532 -25.78 9.77 -15.92
N SER A 533 -25.85 9.17 -14.73
CA SER A 533 -25.94 7.71 -14.55
C SER A 533 -27.00 7.34 -13.53
N CYS A 534 -27.63 6.17 -13.70
CA CYS A 534 -28.62 5.66 -12.75
C CYS A 534 -27.97 4.72 -11.74
N GLN A 535 -28.03 5.08 -10.46
CA GLN A 535 -27.46 4.32 -9.35
C GLN A 535 -28.58 3.63 -8.55
N ASP A 536 -28.42 2.33 -8.28
CA ASP A 536 -29.24 1.58 -7.32
C ASP A 536 -28.57 1.60 -5.93
N SER A 537 -29.27 1.13 -4.88
CA SER A 537 -28.80 1.22 -3.50
C SER A 537 -27.51 0.42 -3.25
N PHE A 538 -27.33 -0.69 -3.96
CA PHE A 538 -26.17 -1.58 -3.87
C PHE A 538 -24.99 -1.21 -4.77
N MET A 539 -25.13 -0.23 -5.67
CA MET A 539 -24.03 0.19 -6.54
C MET A 539 -22.99 1.00 -5.75
N TYR A 540 -21.72 0.79 -6.08
CA TYR A 540 -20.57 1.48 -5.50
C TYR A 540 -19.49 1.65 -6.57
N ASP A 541 -18.67 2.69 -6.39
CA ASP A 541 -17.45 2.91 -7.16
C ASP A 541 -16.34 1.98 -6.65
N THR A 542 -15.47 1.49 -7.54
CA THR A 542 -14.24 0.79 -7.12
C THR A 542 -13.15 1.80 -6.73
N PRO A 543 -12.13 1.39 -5.93
CA PRO A 543 -11.04 2.29 -5.57
C PRO A 543 -10.31 2.90 -6.78
N ALA A 544 -10.17 2.13 -7.86
CA ALA A 544 -9.51 2.58 -9.09
C ALA A 544 -10.34 3.66 -9.80
N GLU A 545 -11.64 3.42 -10.01
CA GLU A 545 -12.56 4.39 -10.62
C GLU A 545 -12.56 5.74 -9.88
N VAL A 546 -12.59 5.71 -8.55
CA VAL A 546 -12.54 6.93 -7.73
C VAL A 546 -11.18 7.62 -7.86
N ALA A 547 -10.08 6.87 -7.78
CA ALA A 547 -8.73 7.42 -7.83
C ALA A 547 -8.42 8.12 -9.16
N GLU A 548 -8.72 7.44 -10.27
CA GLU A 548 -8.52 7.94 -11.62
C GLU A 548 -9.38 9.18 -11.89
N ALA A 549 -10.69 9.10 -11.62
CA ALA A 549 -11.60 10.21 -11.92
C ALA A 549 -11.38 11.43 -11.02
N PHE A 550 -11.10 11.23 -9.72
CA PHE A 550 -10.79 12.32 -8.80
C PHE A 550 -9.45 12.98 -9.14
N LEU A 551 -8.40 12.20 -9.42
CA LEU A 551 -7.09 12.76 -9.73
C LEU A 551 -7.06 13.43 -11.11
N SER A 552 -7.72 12.88 -12.13
CA SER A 552 -7.76 13.49 -13.47
C SER A 552 -8.40 14.89 -13.42
N SER A 553 -9.57 14.99 -12.77
CA SER A 553 -10.25 16.28 -12.49
C SER A 553 -9.36 17.23 -11.68
N LEU A 554 -8.84 16.80 -10.52
CA LEU A 554 -8.06 17.67 -9.64
C LEU A 554 -6.73 18.11 -10.26
N THR A 555 -6.06 17.25 -11.04
CA THR A 555 -4.80 17.62 -11.71
C THR A 555 -5.02 18.61 -12.84
N GLU A 556 -6.14 18.54 -13.56
CA GLU A 556 -6.53 19.58 -14.51
C GLU A 556 -6.85 20.92 -13.82
N THR A 557 -7.49 20.89 -12.65
CA THR A 557 -7.65 22.09 -11.79
C THR A 557 -6.32 22.63 -11.26
N ILE A 558 -5.29 21.80 -11.09
CA ILE A 558 -3.93 22.22 -10.69
C ILE A 558 -3.12 22.74 -11.90
N GLU A 559 -3.19 22.09 -13.06
CA GLU A 559 -2.47 22.45 -14.29
C GLU A 559 -3.05 23.70 -14.98
N GLY A 560 -4.36 23.91 -14.91
CA GLY A 560 -5.01 25.10 -15.45
C GLY A 560 -4.66 26.40 -14.72
N VAL A 561 -3.90 26.33 -13.61
CA VAL A 561 -3.27 27.51 -12.99
C VAL A 561 -2.24 28.15 -13.93
N ASP A 562 -1.72 27.39 -14.90
CA ASP A 562 -0.54 27.75 -15.71
C ASP A 562 -0.91 28.33 -17.09
N ALA A 563 -2.21 28.50 -17.39
CA ALA A 563 -2.72 28.81 -18.73
C ALA A 563 -3.68 30.01 -18.78
N GLU A 564 -3.14 31.23 -18.71
CA GLU A 564 -3.46 32.38 -19.59
C GLU A 564 -2.85 33.68 -19.04
N ASP A 565 -1.73 34.15 -19.63
CA ASP A 565 -1.66 35.48 -20.24
C ASP A 565 -0.33 35.65 -21.01
N GLY A 566 -0.39 35.57 -22.33
CA GLY A 566 0.82 35.33 -23.12
C GLY A 566 0.78 35.72 -24.59
N HIS A 567 -0.18 36.52 -25.04
CA HIS A 567 -0.08 37.30 -26.29
C HIS A 567 -1.10 38.45 -26.31
N SER A 568 -0.65 39.66 -25.97
CA SER A 568 -1.23 40.91 -26.49
C SER A 568 -0.07 41.90 -26.72
N PRO A 569 0.03 42.51 -27.91
CA PRO A 569 1.23 43.23 -28.30
C PRO A 569 1.38 44.52 -27.49
N GLY A 570 2.43 44.58 -26.66
CA GLY A 570 2.72 45.76 -25.84
C GLY A 570 2.98 46.99 -26.71
N LEU A 571 2.16 48.03 -26.55
CA LEU A 571 2.45 49.37 -27.04
C LEU A 571 3.79 49.85 -26.47
N LYS A 572 4.85 49.88 -27.29
CA LYS A 572 6.07 50.61 -26.97
C LYS A 572 5.80 52.11 -27.05
N THR A 573 5.78 52.77 -25.90
CA THR A 573 5.77 54.23 -25.79
C THR A 573 7.17 54.79 -25.91
N GLU A 574 7.73 54.81 -27.13
CA GLU A 574 8.94 55.57 -27.43
C GLU A 574 8.59 57.02 -27.82
N ARG A 575 9.08 57.99 -27.05
CA ARG A 575 8.96 59.42 -27.39
C ARG A 575 10.07 59.87 -28.33
N GLY A 576 9.71 60.04 -29.61
CA GLY A 576 10.24 61.11 -30.47
C GLY A 576 11.53 60.81 -31.26
N GLY A 577 11.42 60.76 -32.60
CA GLY A 577 12.59 60.51 -33.46
C GLY A 577 12.39 60.64 -34.98
N ARG A 578 11.50 61.55 -35.44
CA ARG A 578 11.35 62.15 -36.80
C ARG A 578 12.08 61.51 -38.02
N ALA A 579 11.28 61.20 -39.06
CA ALA A 579 11.61 60.94 -40.49
C ALA A 579 12.25 59.56 -40.84
N GLY A 580 11.94 58.94 -42.00
CA GLY A 580 10.88 59.23 -42.97
C GLY A 580 10.99 58.42 -44.29
N ASN A 581 9.83 58.13 -44.90
CA ASN A 581 9.50 58.00 -46.34
C ASN A 581 10.26 57.02 -47.29
N TRP A 582 9.51 56.40 -48.22
CA TRP A 582 9.92 55.51 -49.35
C TRP A 582 10.49 54.12 -48.95
N GLY A 583 10.44 53.07 -49.77
CA GLY A 583 9.89 52.87 -51.13
C GLY A 583 10.06 51.41 -51.59
N TRP A 584 9.43 51.00 -52.70
CA TRP A 584 9.47 49.63 -53.26
C TRP A 584 10.66 49.38 -54.23
N GLY A 585 10.95 48.10 -54.49
CA GLY A 585 11.89 47.56 -55.50
C GLY A 585 12.64 46.34 -54.93
N GLU A 586 12.42 45.09 -55.32
CA GLU A 586 12.44 44.40 -56.64
C GLU A 586 13.84 44.01 -57.17
N ASP A 587 13.85 42.84 -57.83
CA ASP A 587 14.92 42.16 -58.61
C ASP A 587 16.14 41.56 -57.87
N GLY A 588 16.59 40.34 -58.19
CA GLY A 588 16.06 39.35 -59.14
C GLY A 588 16.95 38.10 -59.33
N GLU A 589 16.42 37.09 -60.04
CA GLU A 589 17.08 35.88 -60.61
C GLU A 589 17.68 34.85 -59.60
N GLY A 590 17.58 33.52 -59.74
CA GLY A 590 17.13 32.59 -60.80
C GLY A 590 18.09 31.38 -60.85
N ALA A 591 17.78 30.13 -61.19
CA ALA A 591 16.53 29.39 -61.46
C ALA A 591 16.82 27.87 -61.27
N GLY A 592 15.82 26.98 -61.09
CA GLY A 592 16.11 25.55 -60.87
C GLY A 592 14.95 24.60 -60.53
N GLU A 593 13.82 24.69 -61.23
CA GLU A 593 12.71 23.72 -61.22
C GLU A 593 12.95 22.56 -62.23
N PRO A 594 12.13 21.47 -62.32
CA PRO A 594 10.80 21.25 -61.71
C PRO A 594 10.56 19.88 -61.04
N CYS A 595 9.43 19.74 -60.33
CA CYS A 595 8.51 18.59 -60.47
C CYS A 595 7.16 18.80 -59.73
N ILE A 596 6.22 19.46 -60.42
CA ILE A 596 4.75 19.30 -60.41
C ILE A 596 4.05 18.99 -59.05
N LEU A 597 3.22 19.94 -58.60
CA LEU A 597 2.22 19.80 -57.52
C LEU A 597 0.78 20.09 -58.05
N GLU A 598 -0.20 19.90 -57.15
CA GLU A 598 -1.65 20.18 -57.23
C GLU A 598 -2.54 19.09 -57.87
N PRO A 599 -3.76 18.81 -57.36
CA PRO A 599 -4.34 19.08 -56.01
C PRO A 599 -4.83 17.74 -55.36
N GLU A 600 -5.66 17.60 -54.30
CA GLU A 600 -6.51 18.49 -53.47
C GLU A 600 -6.48 18.05 -51.96
N SER A 601 -7.26 18.77 -51.13
CA SER A 601 -7.96 18.35 -49.89
C SER A 601 -7.33 18.66 -48.52
N LEU A 602 -8.08 19.45 -47.73
CA LEU A 602 -7.78 19.79 -46.35
C LEU A 602 -7.96 18.58 -45.44
N TRP A 603 -6.91 18.21 -44.70
CA TRP A 603 -7.04 17.39 -43.50
C TRP A 603 -6.27 18.02 -42.33
N TRP A 604 -7.01 18.28 -41.25
CA TRP A 604 -6.51 18.88 -40.02
C TRP A 604 -5.73 17.82 -39.23
N HIS A 605 -4.41 17.99 -39.06
CA HIS A 605 -3.62 17.14 -38.17
C HIS A 605 -3.68 17.67 -36.73
N PRO A 606 -4.10 16.88 -35.73
CA PRO A 606 -4.04 17.29 -34.32
C PRO A 606 -2.61 17.59 -33.91
N GLY A 607 -2.39 18.77 -33.31
CA GLY A 607 -1.07 19.33 -33.06
C GLY A 607 -0.19 18.55 -32.10
N GLU A 608 1.12 18.76 -32.23
CA GLU A 608 2.16 18.19 -31.39
C GLU A 608 1.95 18.54 -29.91
N GLN A 609 2.11 17.55 -29.02
CA GLN A 609 2.10 17.78 -27.58
C GLN A 609 3.38 18.53 -27.15
N GLN A 610 3.26 19.84 -27.05
CA GLN A 610 4.27 20.68 -26.37
C GLN A 610 4.43 20.23 -24.91
N LYS A 611 5.68 20.20 -24.44
CA LYS A 611 6.06 19.65 -23.12
C LYS A 611 5.29 20.34 -21.98
N ARG A 612 4.40 19.62 -21.29
CA ARG A 612 3.78 20.09 -20.05
C ARG A 612 4.72 19.80 -18.86
N LYS A 613 5.43 20.83 -18.38
CA LYS A 613 5.94 20.87 -17.00
C LYS A 613 4.78 21.38 -16.13
N ILE A 614 4.58 20.83 -14.93
CA ILE A 614 3.72 21.47 -13.91
C ILE A 614 4.52 22.66 -13.38
N ILE A 615 4.11 23.89 -13.72
CA ILE A 615 4.74 25.13 -13.27
C ILE A 615 3.64 26.09 -12.84
N LEU A 616 3.10 25.83 -11.65
CA LEU A 616 2.19 26.73 -10.94
C LEU A 616 2.54 28.18 -11.24
N ASP A 617 1.61 28.92 -11.86
CA ASP A 617 1.76 30.36 -12.07
C ASP A 617 2.31 31.00 -10.78
N PRO A 618 3.47 31.68 -10.83
CA PRO A 618 4.02 32.41 -9.68
C PRO A 618 3.03 33.42 -9.04
N SER A 619 1.92 33.76 -9.71
CA SER A 619 0.83 34.60 -9.20
C SER A 619 -0.45 33.87 -8.74
N GLY A 620 -0.58 32.55 -8.99
CA GLY A 620 -1.81 31.78 -8.77
C GLY A 620 -1.91 31.12 -7.39
N SER A 621 -2.98 31.42 -6.63
CA SER A 621 -3.25 30.79 -5.33
C SER A 621 -4.33 29.70 -5.39
N MET A 622 -4.14 28.62 -4.61
CA MET A 622 -5.13 27.55 -4.44
C MET A 622 -5.46 27.35 -2.96
N ASN A 623 -6.76 27.19 -2.67
CA ASN A 623 -7.28 26.90 -1.34
C ASN A 623 -8.05 25.58 -1.33
N ILE A 624 -7.78 24.73 -0.34
CA ILE A 624 -8.43 23.42 -0.17
C ILE A 624 -9.16 23.36 1.17
N TYR A 625 -10.47 23.18 1.16
CA TYR A 625 -11.32 23.13 2.34
C TYR A 625 -11.73 21.67 2.62
N LEU A 626 -11.14 21.08 3.66
CA LEU A 626 -11.42 19.74 4.13
C LEU A 626 -12.56 19.79 5.16
N VAL A 627 -13.71 19.21 4.80
CA VAL A 627 -14.94 19.24 5.62
C VAL A 627 -15.34 17.80 5.96
N LEU A 628 -15.18 17.42 7.23
CA LEU A 628 -15.37 16.05 7.70
C LEU A 628 -16.57 15.94 8.66
N ASP A 629 -17.54 15.13 8.28
CA ASP A 629 -18.72 14.83 9.10
C ASP A 629 -18.35 13.93 10.28
N GLY A 630 -18.61 14.40 11.49
CA GLY A 630 -18.41 13.71 12.76
C GLY A 630 -19.71 13.38 13.49
N SER A 631 -20.85 13.37 12.78
CA SER A 631 -22.15 13.02 13.34
C SER A 631 -22.29 11.51 13.63
N ASP A 632 -23.31 11.15 14.43
CA ASP A 632 -23.44 9.78 14.95
C ASP A 632 -23.78 8.71 13.90
N SER A 633 -24.29 9.14 12.74
CA SER A 633 -24.59 8.27 11.61
C SER A 633 -23.32 7.74 10.93
N ILE A 634 -22.25 8.56 10.87
CA ILE A 634 -20.95 8.20 10.31
C ILE A 634 -20.29 7.06 11.11
N GLY A 635 -20.13 7.26 12.41
CA GLY A 635 -19.47 6.33 13.34
C GLY A 635 -17.94 6.32 13.30
N SER A 636 -17.32 6.04 14.45
CA SER A 636 -15.87 6.15 14.69
C SER A 636 -14.95 5.44 13.68
N ARG A 637 -15.28 4.23 13.19
CA ARG A 637 -14.46 3.53 12.17
C ARG A 637 -14.39 4.33 10.86
N ASN A 638 -15.55 4.75 10.35
CA ASN A 638 -15.65 5.48 9.09
C ASN A 638 -15.03 6.87 9.20
N PHE A 639 -15.23 7.55 10.32
CA PHE A 639 -14.58 8.82 10.63
C PHE A 639 -13.04 8.70 10.63
N THR A 640 -12.51 7.64 11.24
CA THR A 640 -11.06 7.40 11.32
C THR A 640 -10.48 7.06 9.95
N GLY A 641 -11.15 6.23 9.15
CA GLY A 641 -10.72 5.93 7.78
C GLY A 641 -10.76 7.15 6.87
N ALA A 642 -11.80 7.99 6.98
CA ALA A 642 -11.89 9.28 6.28
C ALA A 642 -10.75 10.24 6.70
N LYS A 643 -10.40 10.29 7.99
CA LYS A 643 -9.25 11.06 8.50
C LYS A 643 -7.92 10.58 7.91
N ASN A 644 -7.68 9.27 7.87
CA ASN A 644 -6.46 8.67 7.30
C ASN A 644 -6.37 8.94 5.79
N CYS A 645 -7.49 8.80 5.07
CA CYS A 645 -7.61 9.17 3.66
C CYS A 645 -7.19 10.62 3.40
N LEU A 646 -7.69 11.58 4.19
CA LEU A 646 -7.31 12.99 4.07
C LEU A 646 -5.82 13.23 4.37
N SER A 647 -5.21 12.47 5.28
CA SER A 647 -3.76 12.54 5.54
C SER A 647 -2.95 12.12 4.30
N ASN A 648 -3.31 11.00 3.67
CA ASN A 648 -2.66 10.52 2.46
C ASN A 648 -2.83 11.51 1.29
N PHE A 649 -4.02 12.13 1.18
CA PHE A 649 -4.29 13.17 0.20
C PHE A 649 -3.37 14.39 0.35
N ILE A 650 -3.25 14.95 1.56
CA ILE A 650 -2.38 16.10 1.85
C ILE A 650 -0.93 15.77 1.49
N GLU A 651 -0.44 14.58 1.86
CA GLU A 651 0.92 14.16 1.52
C GLU A 651 1.13 14.03 0.01
N LYS A 652 0.17 13.48 -0.74
CA LYS A 652 0.27 13.33 -2.20
C LYS A 652 0.23 14.69 -2.91
N VAL A 653 -0.65 15.62 -2.53
CA VAL A 653 -0.66 16.99 -3.08
C VAL A 653 0.68 17.70 -2.82
N ALA A 654 1.23 17.57 -1.61
CA ALA A 654 2.52 18.12 -1.25
C ALA A 654 3.72 17.44 -1.98
N SER A 655 3.55 16.23 -2.52
CA SER A 655 4.60 15.54 -3.30
C SER A 655 4.82 16.15 -4.70
N TYR A 656 3.78 16.77 -5.26
CA TYR A 656 3.84 17.52 -6.53
C TYR A 656 4.52 18.89 -6.37
N GLY A 657 4.86 19.31 -5.15
CA GLY A 657 5.46 20.61 -4.85
C GLY A 657 4.46 21.77 -4.75
N VAL A 658 3.16 21.49 -4.89
CA VAL A 658 2.08 22.47 -4.68
C VAL A 658 1.96 22.80 -3.19
N ARG A 659 1.72 24.08 -2.88
CA ARG A 659 1.53 24.59 -1.50
C ARG A 659 0.18 25.31 -1.35
N PRO A 660 -0.96 24.59 -1.48
CA PRO A 660 -2.26 25.20 -1.32
C PRO A 660 -2.51 25.56 0.16
N LYS A 661 -3.37 26.54 0.44
CA LYS A 661 -3.79 26.84 1.81
C LYS A 661 -4.93 25.91 2.22
N TYR A 662 -4.78 25.20 3.32
CA TYR A 662 -5.81 24.31 3.84
C TYR A 662 -6.75 25.00 4.85
N GLY A 663 -8.06 24.82 4.66
CA GLY A 663 -9.07 24.99 5.70
C GLY A 663 -9.48 23.61 6.21
N LEU A 664 -9.68 23.45 7.52
CA LEU A 664 -10.05 22.17 8.13
C LEU A 664 -11.20 22.36 9.11
N VAL A 665 -12.32 21.71 8.82
CA VAL A 665 -13.57 21.79 9.58
C VAL A 665 -14.07 20.37 9.86
N THR A 666 -14.34 20.07 11.13
CA THR A 666 -15.17 18.90 11.48
C THR A 666 -16.54 19.38 11.95
N TYR A 667 -17.60 18.63 11.72
CA TYR A 667 -18.93 19.10 12.13
C TYR A 667 -19.86 17.98 12.59
N ALA A 668 -20.79 18.36 13.47
CA ALA A 668 -21.98 17.58 13.78
C ALA A 668 -23.19 18.55 13.89
N THR A 669 -23.79 18.75 15.07
CA THR A 669 -24.79 19.82 15.29
C THR A 669 -24.19 21.22 15.07
N ASP A 670 -22.92 21.38 15.48
CA ASP A 670 -22.12 22.60 15.36
C ASP A 670 -20.79 22.27 14.64
N PRO A 671 -20.26 23.17 13.78
CA PRO A 671 -18.95 23.01 13.20
C PRO A 671 -17.83 23.43 14.18
N LYS A 672 -16.71 22.70 14.11
CA LYS A 672 -15.44 22.97 14.79
C LYS A 672 -14.39 23.28 13.73
N VAL A 673 -14.06 24.56 13.56
CA VAL A 673 -13.00 25.01 12.64
C VAL A 673 -11.66 24.86 13.34
N LEU A 674 -10.81 23.99 12.78
CA LEU A 674 -9.48 23.67 13.32
C LEU A 674 -8.40 24.47 12.60
N ILE A 675 -8.54 24.65 11.28
CA ILE A 675 -7.62 25.45 10.47
C ILE A 675 -8.45 26.41 9.61
N ARG A 676 -8.00 27.67 9.53
CA ARG A 676 -8.51 28.66 8.58
C ARG A 676 -7.43 28.97 7.55
N VAL A 677 -7.83 29.13 6.28
CA VAL A 677 -6.90 29.50 5.17
C VAL A 677 -6.17 30.82 5.40
N SER A 678 -6.67 31.69 6.29
CA SER A 678 -6.00 32.93 6.70
C SER A 678 -4.81 32.72 7.66
N ASN A 679 -4.59 31.50 8.17
CA ASN A 679 -3.44 31.17 9.01
C ASN A 679 -2.19 31.02 8.13
N GLN A 680 -1.07 31.64 8.50
CA GLN A 680 0.21 31.50 7.78
C GLN A 680 0.69 30.05 7.66
N LYS A 681 0.38 29.19 8.64
CA LYS A 681 0.70 27.76 8.58
C LYS A 681 -0.29 26.92 7.75
N SER A 682 -1.37 27.51 7.23
CA SER A 682 -2.35 26.75 6.44
C SER A 682 -1.77 26.12 5.18
N SER A 683 -0.65 26.64 4.64
CA SER A 683 0.08 26.05 3.50
C SER A 683 1.20 25.07 3.89
N ASP A 684 1.36 24.76 5.18
CA ASP A 684 2.31 23.77 5.69
C ASP A 684 1.60 22.42 5.81
N ALA A 685 1.80 21.57 4.79
CA ALA A 685 1.19 20.25 4.71
C ALA A 685 1.52 19.34 5.92
N ASP A 686 2.73 19.45 6.50
CA ASP A 686 3.12 18.64 7.65
C ASP A 686 2.34 19.09 8.90
N TRP A 687 2.24 20.41 9.14
CA TRP A 687 1.46 20.97 10.25
C TRP A 687 -0.05 20.70 10.09
N VAL A 688 -0.61 20.84 8.89
CA VAL A 688 -2.02 20.50 8.60
C VAL A 688 -2.29 19.03 8.90
N THR A 689 -1.35 18.14 8.55
CA THR A 689 -1.42 16.70 8.85
C THR A 689 -1.34 16.42 10.34
N GLU A 690 -0.51 17.15 11.08
CA GLU A 690 -0.44 17.07 12.55
C GLU A 690 -1.78 17.44 13.20
N GLN A 691 -2.37 18.58 12.79
CA GLN A 691 -3.68 19.03 13.29
C GLN A 691 -4.80 18.04 12.93
N LEU A 692 -4.80 17.49 11.72
CA LEU A 692 -5.73 16.45 11.28
C LEU A 692 -5.61 15.20 12.17
N ASN A 693 -4.38 14.74 12.46
CA ASN A 693 -4.16 13.53 13.26
C ASN A 693 -4.64 13.67 14.71
N GLN A 694 -4.58 14.87 15.29
CA GLN A 694 -5.07 15.15 16.66
C GLN A 694 -6.60 15.04 16.83
N ILE A 695 -7.37 15.01 15.73
CA ILE A 695 -8.84 14.93 15.77
C ILE A 695 -9.32 13.57 16.26
N ASN A 696 -10.26 13.58 17.21
CA ASN A 696 -10.99 12.42 17.68
C ASN A 696 -12.48 12.50 17.28
N TYR A 697 -13.10 11.36 16.98
CA TYR A 697 -14.55 11.24 16.75
C TYR A 697 -15.35 11.70 17.99
N GLU A 698 -14.83 11.43 19.19
CA GLU A 698 -15.50 11.73 20.46
C GLU A 698 -15.70 13.25 20.69
N ASP A 699 -14.99 14.12 19.96
CA ASP A 699 -15.10 15.58 20.03
C ASP A 699 -16.53 16.10 19.79
N HIS A 700 -17.35 15.38 19.01
CA HIS A 700 -18.71 15.76 18.63
C HIS A 700 -19.82 14.99 19.37
N LYS A 701 -19.45 14.00 20.20
CA LYS A 701 -20.36 13.01 20.78
C LYS A 701 -21.53 13.56 21.61
N LEU A 702 -21.33 14.70 22.29
CA LEU A 702 -22.39 15.35 23.08
C LEU A 702 -23.43 16.10 22.22
N LYS A 703 -23.13 16.30 20.92
CA LYS A 703 -23.89 17.11 19.97
C LYS A 703 -23.86 16.47 18.57
N ALA A 704 -24.21 15.19 18.49
CA ALA A 704 -23.96 14.34 17.33
C ALA A 704 -25.02 14.43 16.19
N GLY A 705 -25.77 15.55 16.09
CA GLY A 705 -26.65 15.82 14.94
C GLY A 705 -25.86 16.13 13.66
N THR A 706 -26.55 16.41 12.55
CA THR A 706 -25.89 16.53 11.22
C THR A 706 -26.30 17.85 10.55
N ASN A 707 -25.49 18.89 10.71
CA ASN A 707 -25.75 20.27 10.25
C ASN A 707 -24.79 20.72 9.14
N THR A 708 -24.84 20.02 8.00
CA THR A 708 -23.95 20.27 6.84
C THR A 708 -24.04 21.71 6.34
N LYS A 709 -25.22 22.36 6.39
CA LYS A 709 -25.39 23.77 6.02
C LYS A 709 -24.48 24.70 6.84
N LYS A 710 -24.43 24.52 8.16
CA LYS A 710 -23.60 25.35 9.05
C LYS A 710 -22.10 25.07 8.85
N ALA A 711 -21.72 23.85 8.45
CA ALA A 711 -20.34 23.52 8.10
C ALA A 711 -19.88 24.22 6.81
N LEU A 712 -20.71 24.20 5.75
CA LEU A 712 -20.44 24.94 4.52
C LEU A 712 -20.46 26.46 4.74
N LEU A 713 -21.26 26.97 5.68
CA LEU A 713 -21.25 28.39 6.03
C LEU A 713 -19.91 28.83 6.67
N GLU A 714 -19.21 27.96 7.41
CA GLU A 714 -17.84 28.28 7.84
C GLU A 714 -16.84 28.33 6.67
N VAL A 715 -17.05 27.55 5.61
CA VAL A 715 -16.26 27.63 4.37
C VAL A 715 -16.54 28.94 3.63
N TYR A 716 -17.82 29.30 3.44
CA TYR A 716 -18.23 30.61 2.92
C TYR A 716 -17.61 31.77 3.73
N ASN A 717 -17.66 31.69 5.06
CA ASN A 717 -17.07 32.70 5.95
C ASN A 717 -15.54 32.80 5.81
N MET A 718 -14.85 31.72 5.46
CA MET A 718 -13.42 31.75 5.16
C MET A 718 -13.13 32.42 3.81
N MET A 719 -13.90 32.08 2.76
CA MET A 719 -13.80 32.70 1.43
C MET A 719 -14.12 34.20 1.47
N SER A 720 -15.25 34.59 2.09
CA SER A 720 -15.70 35.98 2.16
C SER A 720 -14.67 36.91 2.82
N ARG A 721 -14.01 36.45 3.89
CA ARG A 721 -12.92 37.20 4.54
C ARG A 721 -11.71 37.38 3.63
N GLU A 722 -11.41 36.40 2.78
CA GLU A 722 -10.29 36.49 1.84
C GLU A 722 -10.61 37.43 0.68
N VAL A 723 -11.81 37.33 0.10
CA VAL A 723 -12.32 38.26 -0.93
C VAL A 723 -12.31 39.71 -0.43
N HIS A 724 -12.75 39.97 0.82
CA HIS A 724 -12.72 41.31 1.40
C HIS A 724 -11.30 41.83 1.72
N ASN A 725 -10.36 40.94 2.06
CA ASN A 725 -9.00 41.32 2.43
C ASN A 725 -8.02 41.41 1.23
N LEU A 726 -8.35 40.79 0.08
CA LEU A 726 -7.50 40.77 -1.13
C LEU A 726 -8.27 41.18 -2.40
N PRO A 727 -8.72 42.45 -2.52
CA PRO A 727 -9.61 42.89 -3.59
C PRO A 727 -9.05 42.74 -5.02
N GLU A 728 -7.72 42.78 -5.17
CA GLU A 728 -7.04 42.75 -6.48
C GLU A 728 -6.63 41.34 -6.95
N ALA A 729 -6.74 40.31 -6.08
CA ALA A 729 -6.20 38.97 -6.36
C ALA A 729 -7.20 37.81 -6.13
N TRP A 730 -8.34 38.05 -5.45
CA TRP A 730 -9.31 36.99 -5.14
C TRP A 730 -9.81 36.25 -6.39
N ASN A 731 -9.96 36.95 -7.52
CA ASN A 731 -10.45 36.39 -8.78
C ASN A 731 -9.46 35.42 -9.46
N ARG A 732 -8.20 35.33 -9.00
CA ARG A 732 -7.20 34.35 -9.42
C ARG A 732 -7.18 33.09 -8.53
N THR A 733 -7.81 33.13 -7.36
CA THR A 733 -7.76 32.02 -6.41
C THR A 733 -8.69 30.88 -6.84
N ARG A 734 -8.15 29.66 -6.97
CA ARG A 734 -8.95 28.44 -7.18
C ARG A 734 -9.34 27.85 -5.83
N HIS A 735 -10.59 27.45 -5.68
CA HIS A 735 -11.15 26.92 -4.44
C HIS A 735 -11.61 25.47 -4.63
N VAL A 736 -11.12 24.56 -3.79
CA VAL A 736 -11.49 23.15 -3.80
C VAL A 736 -12.12 22.78 -2.46
N ILE A 737 -13.36 22.30 -2.45
CA ILE A 737 -14.06 21.79 -1.27
C ILE A 737 -14.07 20.26 -1.35
N ILE A 738 -13.59 19.59 -0.30
CA ILE A 738 -13.66 18.14 -0.14
C ILE A 738 -14.53 17.84 1.08
N LEU A 739 -15.75 17.37 0.81
CA LEU A 739 -16.75 17.03 1.82
C LEU A 739 -16.84 15.51 1.98
N MET A 740 -16.67 15.02 3.21
CA MET A 740 -16.84 13.61 3.58
C MET A 740 -18.04 13.47 4.51
N THR A 741 -19.15 12.90 4.02
CA THR A 741 -20.44 12.81 4.71
C THR A 741 -21.27 11.64 4.18
N ASP A 742 -22.29 11.20 4.91
CA ASP A 742 -23.31 10.28 4.42
C ASP A 742 -24.46 10.98 3.67
N GLY A 743 -24.51 12.32 3.70
CA GLY A 743 -25.57 13.13 3.09
C GLY A 743 -26.87 13.21 3.91
N LEU A 744 -26.94 12.57 5.09
CA LEU A 744 -28.14 12.49 5.94
C LEU A 744 -28.30 13.71 6.87
N HIS A 745 -28.17 14.91 6.29
CA HIS A 745 -28.36 16.16 7.01
C HIS A 745 -29.77 16.26 7.64
N ASN A 746 -29.83 16.64 8.91
CA ASN A 746 -31.05 16.66 9.72
C ASN A 746 -31.25 17.98 10.49
N MET A 747 -30.31 18.92 10.36
CA MET A 747 -30.34 20.25 10.95
C MET A 747 -29.90 21.32 9.94
N GLY A 748 -30.33 22.57 10.16
CA GLY A 748 -29.97 23.72 9.32
C GLY A 748 -30.80 23.90 8.05
N GLY A 749 -31.46 22.86 7.55
CA GLY A 749 -32.16 22.86 6.27
C GLY A 749 -31.22 22.58 5.10
N ASP A 750 -31.66 22.88 3.88
CA ASP A 750 -30.96 22.50 2.64
C ASP A 750 -29.55 23.14 2.53
N PRO A 751 -28.46 22.34 2.52
CA PRO A 751 -27.10 22.83 2.36
C PRO A 751 -26.78 23.39 0.96
N VAL A 752 -27.53 23.03 -0.09
CA VAL A 752 -27.30 23.50 -1.48
C VAL A 752 -27.46 25.02 -1.57
N SER A 753 -28.30 25.63 -0.73
CA SER A 753 -28.42 27.09 -0.63
C SER A 753 -27.08 27.80 -0.41
N VAL A 754 -26.18 27.23 0.41
CA VAL A 754 -24.85 27.82 0.67
C VAL A 754 -23.89 27.63 -0.50
N ILE A 755 -24.10 26.62 -1.35
CA ILE A 755 -23.33 26.45 -2.59
C ILE A 755 -23.68 27.56 -3.59
N HIS A 756 -24.95 27.96 -3.66
CA HIS A 756 -25.35 29.15 -4.42
C HIS A 756 -24.70 30.42 -3.85
N ASP A 757 -24.75 30.63 -2.53
CA ASP A 757 -24.10 31.78 -1.87
C ASP A 757 -22.57 31.83 -2.16
N ILE A 758 -21.88 30.69 -2.16
CA ILE A 758 -20.44 30.58 -2.50
C ILE A 758 -20.19 30.95 -3.97
N ARG A 759 -21.02 30.45 -4.90
CA ARG A 759 -20.88 30.76 -6.34
C ARG A 759 -21.16 32.24 -6.62
N ASP A 760 -22.14 32.82 -5.94
CA ASP A 760 -22.48 34.24 -6.00
C ASP A 760 -21.37 35.15 -5.43
N LEU A 761 -20.65 34.70 -4.40
CA LEU A 761 -19.49 35.37 -3.83
C LEU A 761 -18.27 35.35 -4.78
N LEU A 762 -18.07 34.25 -5.51
CA LEU A 762 -16.92 34.05 -6.41
C LEU A 762 -17.17 34.47 -7.88
N ASP A 763 -18.34 35.07 -8.15
CA ASP A 763 -18.84 35.49 -9.46
C ASP A 763 -18.96 34.36 -10.51
N ILE A 764 -19.27 33.14 -10.07
CA ILE A 764 -19.29 31.93 -10.90
C ILE A 764 -20.66 31.71 -11.54
N GLY A 765 -20.67 31.54 -12.87
CA GLY A 765 -21.87 31.30 -13.67
C GLY A 765 -22.73 32.55 -13.96
N ARG A 766 -22.31 33.73 -13.52
CA ARG A 766 -23.04 35.00 -13.74
C ARG A 766 -22.80 35.62 -15.11
N ASN A 767 -21.58 35.52 -15.64
CA ASN A 767 -21.22 36.07 -16.95
C ASN A 767 -21.10 34.94 -17.98
N ARG A 768 -21.96 34.94 -19.01
CA ARG A 768 -21.89 33.93 -20.09
C ARG A 768 -20.55 33.93 -20.84
N LYS A 769 -19.86 35.07 -20.94
CA LYS A 769 -18.55 35.19 -21.61
C LYS A 769 -17.36 34.78 -20.75
N ASN A 770 -17.55 34.73 -19.42
CA ASN A 770 -16.54 34.21 -18.50
C ASN A 770 -17.27 33.49 -17.34
N PRO A 771 -17.62 32.21 -17.52
CA PRO A 771 -18.40 31.46 -16.53
C PRO A 771 -17.66 31.18 -15.22
N ARG A 772 -16.32 31.25 -15.21
CA ARG A 772 -15.45 31.01 -14.03
C ARG A 772 -15.65 29.67 -13.31
N GLU A 773 -16.19 28.65 -13.97
CA GLU A 773 -16.45 27.32 -13.36
C GLU A 773 -15.16 26.63 -12.87
N ASP A 774 -14.00 26.94 -13.44
CA ASP A 774 -12.70 26.37 -13.08
C ASP A 774 -12.12 26.90 -11.76
N TYR A 775 -12.76 27.91 -11.16
CA TYR A 775 -12.35 28.49 -9.88
C TYR A 775 -13.02 27.84 -8.67
N LEU A 776 -13.97 26.91 -8.86
CA LEU A 776 -14.63 26.18 -7.77
C LEU A 776 -14.87 24.70 -8.13
N ASP A 777 -14.24 23.81 -7.37
CA ASP A 777 -14.51 22.37 -7.40
C ASP A 777 -15.06 21.91 -6.05
N ILE A 778 -16.13 21.12 -6.07
CA ILE A 778 -16.78 20.57 -4.87
C ILE A 778 -16.89 19.06 -5.01
N TYR A 779 -15.99 18.34 -4.35
CA TYR A 779 -15.95 16.90 -4.29
C TYR A 779 -16.69 16.39 -3.04
N VAL A 780 -17.56 15.40 -3.22
CA VAL A 780 -18.35 14.81 -2.13
C VAL A 780 -18.16 13.29 -2.09
N PHE A 781 -17.54 12.82 -1.01
CA PHE A 781 -17.31 11.40 -0.75
C PHE A 781 -18.35 10.89 0.24
N GLY A 782 -19.17 9.95 -0.22
CA GLY A 782 -20.15 9.20 0.56
C GLY A 782 -19.46 8.31 1.59
N VAL A 783 -19.42 8.77 2.84
CA VAL A 783 -18.80 8.08 3.98
C VAL A 783 -19.87 7.76 5.00
N GLY A 784 -20.07 6.47 5.29
CA GLY A 784 -21.01 6.02 6.33
C GLY A 784 -21.73 4.72 5.99
N PRO A 785 -22.51 4.18 6.93
CA PRO A 785 -23.27 2.93 6.76
C PRO A 785 -24.47 3.04 5.82
N LEU A 786 -25.00 4.25 5.61
CA LEU A 786 -26.18 4.52 4.79
C LEU A 786 -25.99 5.88 4.10
N VAL A 787 -25.64 5.88 2.82
CA VAL A 787 -25.34 7.12 2.05
C VAL A 787 -26.56 7.54 1.22
N ASP A 788 -26.99 8.79 1.38
CA ASP A 788 -28.04 9.42 0.56
C ASP A 788 -27.42 9.96 -0.74
N GLN A 789 -27.60 9.20 -1.83
CA GLN A 789 -27.02 9.51 -3.14
C GLN A 789 -27.61 10.77 -3.79
N ASP A 790 -28.87 11.10 -3.51
CA ASP A 790 -29.52 12.30 -4.05
C ASP A 790 -28.91 13.56 -3.41
N ASN A 791 -28.72 13.56 -2.09
CA ASN A 791 -28.16 14.70 -1.36
C ASN A 791 -26.69 14.95 -1.71
N ILE A 792 -25.84 13.91 -1.79
CA ILE A 792 -24.42 14.11 -2.15
C ILE A 792 -24.26 14.55 -3.62
N ASN A 793 -25.15 14.09 -4.52
CA ASN A 793 -25.18 14.53 -5.93
C ASN A 793 -25.74 15.94 -6.12
N ALA A 794 -26.56 16.43 -5.18
CA ALA A 794 -27.02 17.82 -5.19
C ALA A 794 -25.89 18.80 -4.81
N LEU A 795 -24.96 18.39 -3.95
CA LEU A 795 -23.87 19.22 -3.43
C LEU A 795 -22.62 19.28 -4.32
N ALA A 796 -22.28 18.19 -5.00
CA ALA A 796 -21.05 18.13 -5.80
C ALA A 796 -21.10 18.96 -7.08
N SER A 797 -19.93 19.34 -7.58
CA SER A 797 -19.78 19.99 -8.88
C SER A 797 -20.21 19.09 -10.05
N LYS A 798 -20.59 19.72 -11.17
CA LYS A 798 -21.08 19.07 -12.39
C LYS A 798 -20.37 19.72 -13.58
N LYS A 799 -19.19 19.21 -13.93
CA LYS A 799 -18.40 19.65 -15.09
C LYS A 799 -18.40 18.54 -16.15
N ASP A 800 -18.27 18.88 -17.43
CA ASP A 800 -18.31 17.87 -18.50
C ASP A 800 -17.11 16.92 -18.37
N LYS A 801 -17.34 15.61 -18.60
CA LYS A 801 -16.35 14.52 -18.49
C LYS A 801 -15.70 14.32 -17.11
N GLU A 802 -16.02 15.14 -16.11
CA GLU A 802 -15.52 15.02 -14.75
C GLU A 802 -16.53 14.35 -13.79
N GLN A 803 -16.00 13.80 -12.69
CA GLN A 803 -16.78 13.17 -11.64
C GLN A 803 -16.40 13.73 -10.26
N HIS A 804 -17.36 14.34 -9.57
CA HIS A 804 -17.15 14.97 -8.26
C HIS A 804 -17.90 14.29 -7.10
N VAL A 805 -18.81 13.36 -7.39
CA VAL A 805 -19.50 12.53 -6.37
C VAL A 805 -18.83 11.17 -6.33
N PHE A 806 -18.60 10.59 -5.15
CA PHE A 806 -18.08 9.23 -5.01
C PHE A 806 -18.77 8.46 -3.88
N LYS A 807 -19.00 7.15 -4.05
CA LYS A 807 -19.59 6.25 -3.04
C LYS A 807 -18.89 4.88 -3.11
N LEU A 808 -18.06 4.59 -2.12
CA LEU A 808 -17.32 3.33 -2.00
C LEU A 808 -18.14 2.25 -1.25
N LYS A 809 -17.65 1.02 -1.28
CA LYS A 809 -18.27 -0.15 -0.63
C LYS A 809 -18.06 -0.24 0.89
N ASP A 810 -16.86 0.09 1.35
CA ASP A 810 -16.43 0.17 2.76
C ASP A 810 -15.38 1.28 2.85
N ILE A 811 -15.08 1.79 4.05
CA ILE A 811 -14.09 2.84 4.25
C ILE A 811 -12.65 2.34 4.04
N ASP A 812 -12.38 1.04 4.26
CA ASP A 812 -11.07 0.44 3.98
C ASP A 812 -10.68 0.60 2.50
N ASN A 813 -11.67 0.60 1.60
CA ASN A 813 -11.49 0.83 0.17
C ASN A 813 -11.10 2.29 -0.16
N LEU A 814 -11.38 3.25 0.72
CA LEU A 814 -11.02 4.67 0.54
C LEU A 814 -9.53 4.90 0.77
N GLU A 815 -8.87 4.10 1.61
CA GLU A 815 -7.41 4.15 1.75
C GLU A 815 -6.73 3.65 0.45
N ASP A 816 -7.25 2.57 -0.13
CA ASP A 816 -6.81 2.04 -1.43
C ASP A 816 -7.01 3.04 -2.59
N VAL A 817 -8.01 3.94 -2.55
CA VAL A 817 -8.18 5.04 -3.54
C VAL A 817 -6.94 5.92 -3.57
N PHE A 818 -6.54 6.47 -2.42
CA PHE A 818 -5.47 7.47 -2.38
C PHE A 818 -4.08 6.83 -2.53
N ILE A 819 -3.96 5.52 -2.32
CA ILE A 819 -2.81 4.70 -2.76
C ILE A 819 -2.82 4.49 -4.30
N GLN A 820 -3.99 4.43 -4.94
CA GLN A 820 -4.14 4.29 -6.39
C GLN A 820 -4.05 5.62 -7.14
N MET A 821 -4.23 6.76 -6.48
CA MET A 821 -3.93 8.11 -6.98
C MET A 821 -2.42 8.38 -7.22
N LEU A 822 -1.60 7.34 -7.28
CA LEU A 822 -0.22 7.38 -7.73
C LEU A 822 -0.10 7.27 -9.27
N ASP A 823 -1.14 7.66 -10.04
CA ASP A 823 -0.97 7.85 -11.48
C ASP A 823 -0.12 9.11 -11.71
N GLU A 824 1.00 8.89 -12.38
CA GLU A 824 2.09 9.85 -12.50
C GLU A 824 2.44 10.12 -13.98
N THR A 825 1.53 9.78 -14.90
CA THR A 825 1.65 10.02 -16.34
C THR A 825 1.84 11.50 -16.70
N ARG A 826 1.24 12.44 -15.94
CA ARG A 826 1.46 13.89 -16.08
C ARG A 826 2.71 14.42 -15.33
N THR A 827 3.38 13.59 -14.53
CA THR A 827 4.54 13.99 -13.70
C THR A 827 5.85 13.27 -14.04
N LEU A 828 5.93 12.63 -15.21
CA LEU A 828 7.07 11.83 -15.66
C LEU A 828 8.43 12.58 -15.64
N GLY A 829 8.42 13.91 -15.76
CA GLY A 829 9.63 14.75 -15.65
C GLY A 829 10.09 15.07 -14.23
N LEU A 830 9.30 14.79 -13.19
CA LEU A 830 9.70 15.01 -11.80
C LEU A 830 10.70 13.93 -11.36
N CYS A 831 11.88 14.38 -10.96
CA CYS A 831 12.96 13.51 -10.49
C CYS A 831 12.56 12.72 -9.22
N GLY A 832 13.08 11.51 -9.05
CA GLY A 832 12.96 10.75 -7.80
C GLY A 832 11.53 10.38 -7.40
N MET A 833 10.62 10.25 -8.36
CA MET A 833 9.26 9.69 -8.20
C MET A 833 9.26 8.17 -8.45
N VAL A 834 8.35 7.43 -7.82
CA VAL A 834 8.30 5.95 -7.88
C VAL A 834 6.86 5.43 -7.81
N TRP A 835 6.54 4.44 -8.64
CA TRP A 835 5.25 3.75 -8.60
C TRP A 835 5.31 2.50 -7.70
N GLU A 836 4.89 2.65 -6.44
CA GLU A 836 4.92 1.60 -5.40
C GLU A 836 3.72 0.61 -5.44
N HIS A 837 3.05 0.47 -6.58
CA HIS A 837 1.86 -0.35 -6.71
C HIS A 837 2.13 -1.86 -6.55
N LYS A 838 1.14 -2.61 -6.03
CA LYS A 838 1.22 -4.06 -5.76
C LYS A 838 1.54 -4.91 -7.00
N LYS A 839 1.22 -4.43 -8.22
CA LYS A 839 1.58 -5.08 -9.51
C LYS A 839 2.88 -4.54 -10.15
N GLY A 840 3.53 -3.53 -9.55
CA GLY A 840 4.71 -2.88 -10.10
C GLY A 840 5.93 -3.81 -10.18
N THR A 841 6.57 -3.83 -11.35
CA THR A 841 7.83 -4.55 -11.56
C THR A 841 9.00 -3.87 -10.86
N ASP A 842 10.13 -4.57 -10.77
CA ASP A 842 11.40 -4.06 -10.24
C ASP A 842 11.81 -2.68 -10.82
N TYR A 843 11.45 -2.37 -12.06
CA TYR A 843 11.78 -1.08 -12.69
C TYR A 843 10.75 0.01 -12.43
N HIS A 844 9.49 -0.33 -12.09
CA HIS A 844 8.53 0.68 -11.59
C HIS A 844 8.96 1.20 -10.21
N LYS A 845 9.60 0.33 -9.42
CA LYS A 845 10.12 0.63 -8.08
C LYS A 845 11.48 1.35 -8.10
N GLN A 846 12.24 1.23 -9.19
CA GLN A 846 13.54 1.89 -9.35
C GLN A 846 13.68 2.43 -10.79
N PRO A 847 12.87 3.43 -11.21
CA PRO A 847 12.79 3.84 -12.61
C PRO A 847 14.04 4.60 -13.10
N TRP A 848 14.92 5.04 -12.20
CA TRP A 848 16.23 5.59 -12.55
C TRP A 848 17.29 4.51 -12.81
N GLN A 849 17.03 3.23 -12.50
CA GLN A 849 18.08 2.23 -12.49
C GLN A 849 18.55 1.88 -13.91
N ALA A 850 19.81 2.20 -14.20
CA ALA A 850 20.50 1.80 -15.40
C ALA A 850 21.47 0.66 -15.09
N LYS A 851 21.56 -0.31 -16.01
CA LYS A 851 22.55 -1.38 -15.99
C LYS A 851 23.48 -1.24 -17.18
N ILE A 852 24.78 -1.23 -16.88
CA ILE A 852 25.87 -1.00 -17.83
C ILE A 852 26.64 -2.30 -18.00
N SER A 853 26.94 -2.67 -19.24
CA SER A 853 27.74 -3.85 -19.57
C SER A 853 28.83 -3.46 -20.57
N VAL A 854 30.07 -3.84 -20.27
CA VAL A 854 31.26 -3.55 -21.09
C VAL A 854 31.89 -4.86 -21.51
N THR A 855 32.13 -5.04 -22.81
CA THR A 855 32.64 -6.31 -23.37
C THR A 855 34.08 -6.16 -23.86
N ARG A 856 35.04 -6.76 -23.15
CA ARG A 856 36.48 -6.64 -23.44
C ARG A 856 37.02 -7.97 -24.02
N PRO A 857 37.51 -8.01 -25.28
CA PRO A 857 37.84 -9.25 -25.99
C PRO A 857 38.75 -10.25 -25.26
N PHE A 858 39.64 -9.77 -24.40
CA PHE A 858 40.60 -10.60 -23.65
C PHE A 858 40.48 -10.50 -22.12
N LYS A 859 39.57 -9.68 -21.59
CA LYS A 859 39.37 -9.48 -20.14
C LYS A 859 37.98 -9.93 -19.65
N GLY A 860 37.07 -10.28 -20.54
CA GLY A 860 35.71 -10.73 -20.21
C GLY A 860 34.68 -9.59 -20.21
N HIS A 861 33.57 -9.80 -19.51
CA HIS A 861 32.49 -8.80 -19.38
C HIS A 861 32.56 -8.12 -18.01
N GLU A 862 32.57 -6.78 -18.01
CA GLU A 862 32.35 -5.96 -16.82
C GLU A 862 30.86 -5.63 -16.71
N SER A 863 30.32 -5.61 -15.48
CA SER A 863 28.92 -5.24 -15.21
C SER A 863 28.88 -4.21 -14.10
N CYS A 864 28.35 -3.03 -14.42
CA CYS A 864 28.14 -1.94 -13.47
C CYS A 864 26.66 -1.50 -13.46
N MET A 865 26.32 -0.65 -12.51
CA MET A 865 25.05 0.07 -12.45
C MET A 865 25.26 1.57 -12.64
N GLY A 866 24.17 2.29 -12.86
CA GLY A 866 24.14 3.74 -12.91
C GLY A 866 22.73 4.26 -12.63
N ALA A 867 22.58 5.58 -12.63
CA ALA A 867 21.29 6.24 -12.47
C ALA A 867 21.02 7.20 -13.64
N VAL A 868 19.81 7.15 -14.20
CA VAL A 868 19.31 8.18 -15.11
C VAL A 868 19.22 9.50 -14.35
N VAL A 869 19.89 10.55 -14.85
CA VAL A 869 19.88 11.88 -14.23
C VAL A 869 19.24 12.94 -15.12
N SER A 870 19.13 12.69 -16.42
CA SER A 870 18.45 13.57 -17.39
C SER A 870 17.93 12.77 -18.60
N GLU A 871 17.46 13.47 -19.64
CA GLU A 871 16.96 12.84 -20.86
C GLU A 871 18.10 12.25 -21.73
N TYR A 872 19.35 12.70 -21.54
CA TYR A 872 20.54 12.20 -22.25
C TYR A 872 21.57 11.51 -21.37
N PHE A 873 21.60 11.75 -20.05
CA PHE A 873 22.73 11.34 -19.21
C PHE A 873 22.39 10.26 -18.17
N VAL A 874 23.33 9.32 -18.03
CA VAL A 874 23.39 8.32 -16.95
C VAL A 874 24.67 8.54 -16.12
N LEU A 875 24.51 8.74 -14.82
CA LEU A 875 25.61 8.90 -13.86
C LEU A 875 26.04 7.54 -13.31
N THR A 876 27.35 7.29 -13.26
CA THR A 876 27.95 6.03 -12.79
C THR A 876 29.39 6.25 -12.27
N ALA A 877 30.10 5.18 -11.91
CA ALA A 877 31.51 5.23 -11.51
C ALA A 877 32.44 5.26 -12.73
N ALA A 878 33.63 5.85 -12.57
CA ALA A 878 34.62 5.94 -13.63
C ALA A 878 35.36 4.61 -13.86
N HIS A 879 35.67 3.87 -12.79
CA HIS A 879 36.44 2.62 -12.85
C HIS A 879 35.76 1.48 -13.64
N CYS A 880 34.46 1.61 -13.94
CA CYS A 880 33.75 0.71 -14.84
C CYS A 880 34.34 0.72 -16.25
N PHE A 881 35.02 1.80 -16.64
CA PHE A 881 35.58 2.02 -17.97
C PHE A 881 37.10 2.26 -17.92
N THR A 882 37.72 2.13 -19.08
CA THR A 882 39.12 2.47 -19.35
C THR A 882 39.19 3.28 -20.65
N VAL A 883 40.28 4.02 -20.86
CA VAL A 883 40.47 4.83 -22.07
C VAL A 883 40.50 3.97 -23.35
N ASP A 884 40.82 2.68 -23.22
CA ASP A 884 40.85 1.70 -24.29
C ASP A 884 39.46 1.09 -24.62
N ASP A 885 38.43 1.33 -23.80
CA ASP A 885 37.09 0.76 -24.04
C ASP A 885 36.35 1.54 -25.14
N GLU A 886 36.23 0.92 -26.32
CA GLU A 886 35.52 1.54 -27.44
C GLU A 886 34.02 1.72 -27.16
N ARG A 887 33.44 2.82 -27.66
CA ARG A 887 32.02 3.19 -27.51
C ARG A 887 31.05 2.06 -27.87
N HIS A 888 31.40 1.25 -28.87
CA HIS A 888 30.57 0.15 -29.35
C HIS A 888 30.55 -1.06 -28.39
N SER A 889 31.55 -1.18 -27.52
CA SER A 889 31.69 -2.26 -26.53
C SER A 889 30.86 -2.04 -25.25
N ILE A 890 30.35 -0.81 -25.06
CA ILE A 890 29.57 -0.37 -23.90
C ILE A 890 28.08 -0.37 -24.25
N LYS A 891 27.27 -1.06 -23.44
CA LYS A 891 25.81 -1.16 -23.58
C LYS A 891 25.12 -0.71 -22.30
N VAL A 892 24.06 0.09 -22.44
CA VAL A 892 23.22 0.54 -21.31
C VAL A 892 21.81 -0.01 -21.47
N SER A 893 21.24 -0.56 -20.40
CA SER A 893 19.89 -1.12 -20.36
C SER A 893 19.09 -0.54 -19.19
N MET A 894 17.83 -0.19 -19.44
CA MET A 894 16.97 0.60 -18.54
C MET A 894 15.51 0.14 -18.66
N GLY A 895 14.70 0.39 -17.62
CA GLY A 895 13.25 0.07 -17.61
C GLY A 895 12.88 -1.41 -17.73
N GLY A 896 13.83 -2.34 -17.58
CA GLY A 896 13.61 -3.79 -17.72
C GLY A 896 13.32 -4.25 -19.15
N LYS A 897 13.52 -3.37 -20.13
CA LYS A 897 13.30 -3.64 -21.56
C LYS A 897 14.50 -4.40 -22.11
N LYS A 898 14.28 -5.28 -23.11
CA LYS A 898 15.36 -5.97 -23.85
C LYS A 898 16.17 -5.03 -24.76
N GLN A 899 15.79 -3.76 -24.86
CA GLN A 899 16.46 -2.76 -25.68
C GLN A 899 17.74 -2.27 -24.98
N GLU A 900 18.87 -2.43 -25.66
CA GLU A 900 20.12 -1.77 -25.29
C GLU A 900 20.21 -0.39 -25.96
N TRP A 901 20.80 0.57 -25.26
CA TRP A 901 20.99 1.94 -25.71
C TRP A 901 22.44 2.15 -26.15
N GLU A 902 22.60 2.78 -27.33
CA GLU A 902 23.90 3.24 -27.82
C GLU A 902 24.32 4.52 -27.10
N ILE A 903 25.60 4.59 -26.74
CA ILE A 903 26.21 5.76 -26.13
C ILE A 903 26.84 6.66 -27.20
N GLU A 904 26.86 7.96 -26.95
CA GLU A 904 27.62 8.94 -27.72
C GLU A 904 29.05 9.00 -27.20
N GLU A 905 29.24 9.15 -25.89
CA GLU A 905 30.55 9.23 -25.22
C GLU A 905 30.45 8.92 -23.71
N VAL A 906 31.61 8.73 -23.07
CA VAL A 906 31.75 8.66 -21.61
C VAL A 906 32.63 9.83 -21.15
N LEU A 907 32.07 10.68 -20.30
CA LEU A 907 32.75 11.83 -19.71
C LEU A 907 33.27 11.44 -18.31
N PHE A 908 34.58 11.30 -18.19
CA PHE A 908 35.26 11.09 -16.90
C PHE A 908 35.40 12.42 -16.14
N HIS A 909 35.43 12.37 -14.81
CA HIS A 909 35.86 13.52 -14.02
C HIS A 909 37.34 13.84 -14.30
N PRO A 910 37.74 15.10 -14.55
CA PRO A 910 39.10 15.45 -15.01
C PRO A 910 40.21 15.11 -14.00
N ASN A 911 39.88 14.99 -12.71
CA ASN A 911 40.81 14.60 -11.65
C ASN A 911 40.85 13.08 -11.36
N TYR A 912 40.13 12.25 -12.12
CA TYR A 912 40.15 10.80 -11.95
C TYR A 912 41.43 10.19 -12.54
N ASP A 913 42.26 9.58 -11.69
CA ASP A 913 43.39 8.75 -12.11
C ASP A 913 43.62 7.60 -11.11
N LEU A 914 43.21 6.40 -11.53
CA LEU A 914 43.35 5.17 -10.74
C LEU A 914 44.81 4.82 -10.41
N ASN A 915 45.79 5.30 -11.18
CA ASN A 915 47.21 4.99 -11.00
C ASN A 915 48.00 6.10 -10.27
N ALA A 916 47.37 7.23 -9.90
CA ALA A 916 48.04 8.43 -9.39
C ALA A 916 48.99 8.18 -8.20
N LYS A 917 48.69 7.18 -7.36
CA LYS A 917 49.48 6.83 -6.17
C LYS A 917 50.24 5.50 -6.27
N LYS A 918 50.33 4.91 -7.46
CA LYS A 918 51.04 3.64 -7.71
C LYS A 918 52.52 3.68 -7.30
N ALA A 919 53.18 4.81 -7.52
CA ALA A 919 54.56 5.06 -7.07
C ALA A 919 54.73 5.06 -5.54
N LYS A 920 53.65 5.29 -4.77
CA LYS A 920 53.63 5.20 -3.30
C LYS A 920 53.24 3.80 -2.79
N GLY A 921 53.03 2.83 -3.68
CA GLY A 921 52.60 1.48 -3.33
C GLY A 921 51.10 1.32 -3.11
N ILE A 922 50.27 2.29 -3.52
CA ILE A 922 48.80 2.21 -3.54
C ILE A 922 48.40 1.72 -4.95
N PRO A 923 47.88 0.48 -5.12
CA PRO A 923 47.67 -0.10 -6.46
C PRO A 923 46.60 0.59 -7.29
N GLU A 924 45.54 1.04 -6.62
CA GLU A 924 44.34 1.65 -7.19
C GLU A 924 43.97 2.87 -6.33
N PHE A 925 43.59 4.00 -6.95
CA PHE A 925 43.25 5.23 -6.25
C PHE A 925 41.92 5.81 -6.77
N TYR A 926 40.84 5.52 -6.04
CA TYR A 926 39.45 5.80 -6.45
C TYR A 926 38.97 7.24 -6.20
N ASP A 927 39.88 8.22 -6.08
CA ASP A 927 39.47 9.62 -5.89
C ASP A 927 38.81 10.15 -7.16
N TYR A 928 37.72 10.90 -7.01
CA TYR A 928 36.88 11.38 -8.13
C TYR A 928 36.35 10.28 -9.07
N ASP A 929 36.08 9.08 -8.55
CA ASP A 929 35.53 7.94 -9.30
C ASP A 929 34.05 8.12 -9.71
N VAL A 930 33.81 9.07 -10.63
CA VAL A 930 32.51 9.34 -11.26
C VAL A 930 32.66 9.61 -12.76
N ALA A 931 31.69 9.13 -13.53
CA ALA A 931 31.59 9.36 -14.96
C ALA A 931 30.13 9.57 -15.38
N LEU A 932 29.93 10.36 -16.44
CA LEU A 932 28.64 10.59 -17.09
C LEU A 932 28.65 9.91 -18.46
N ILE A 933 27.71 9.00 -18.69
CA ILE A 933 27.48 8.43 -20.02
C ILE A 933 26.46 9.32 -20.74
N LYS A 934 26.84 9.84 -21.90
CA LYS A 934 25.92 10.54 -22.81
C LYS A 934 25.30 9.53 -23.77
N LEU A 935 23.98 9.47 -23.83
CA LEU A 935 23.24 8.59 -24.74
C LEU A 935 23.12 9.21 -26.13
N LYS A 936 23.25 8.39 -27.18
CA LYS A 936 23.14 8.85 -28.58
C LYS A 936 21.70 9.22 -29.00
N LYS A 937 20.70 8.79 -28.22
CA LYS A 937 19.30 9.11 -28.41
C LYS A 937 18.68 9.54 -27.09
N LYS A 938 17.84 10.55 -27.18
CA LYS A 938 17.03 11.07 -26.09
C LYS A 938 16.12 9.99 -25.50
N LEU A 939 16.09 9.88 -24.17
CA LEU A 939 15.13 9.06 -23.43
C LEU A 939 13.72 9.66 -23.54
N LYS A 940 12.72 8.78 -23.55
CA LYS A 940 11.33 9.13 -23.24
C LYS A 940 11.01 8.56 -21.88
N TYR A 941 10.60 9.40 -20.94
CA TYR A 941 10.22 8.94 -19.60
C TYR A 941 8.88 8.19 -19.64
N ASP A 942 8.75 7.21 -18.76
CA ASP A 942 7.53 6.42 -18.53
C ASP A 942 7.49 5.94 -17.06
N GLU A 943 6.62 5.00 -16.71
CA GLU A 943 6.53 4.44 -15.35
C GLU A 943 7.78 3.64 -14.92
N THR A 944 8.62 3.24 -15.87
CA THR A 944 9.81 2.40 -15.67
C THR A 944 11.14 3.10 -15.96
N ILE A 945 11.12 4.30 -16.56
CA ILE A 945 12.29 5.10 -16.91
C ILE A 945 12.04 6.55 -16.47
N ARG A 946 12.71 7.02 -15.41
CA ARG A 946 12.60 8.38 -14.85
C ARG A 946 13.92 8.84 -14.23
N PRO A 947 14.21 10.15 -14.16
CA PRO A 947 15.45 10.64 -13.57
C PRO A 947 15.40 10.55 -12.03
N ILE A 948 16.56 10.38 -11.37
CA ILE A 948 16.71 10.57 -9.92
C ILE A 948 17.07 12.02 -9.61
N CYS A 949 16.69 12.54 -8.43
CA CYS A 949 17.05 13.92 -8.09
C CYS A 949 18.54 14.04 -7.73
N LEU A 950 19.21 15.07 -8.27
CA LEU A 950 20.60 15.41 -7.95
C LEU A 950 20.69 16.51 -6.88
N PRO A 951 21.77 16.57 -6.08
CA PRO A 951 21.95 17.62 -5.09
C PRO A 951 22.14 19.01 -5.71
N CYS A 952 21.77 20.03 -4.95
CA CYS A 952 21.85 21.44 -5.31
C CYS A 952 21.16 21.79 -6.63
N THR A 953 20.00 21.17 -6.84
CA THR A 953 19.04 21.51 -7.91
C THR A 953 17.73 22.05 -7.32
N GLU A 954 17.01 22.84 -8.12
CA GLU A 954 15.63 23.27 -7.87
C GLU A 954 14.69 22.06 -7.70
N GLY A 955 14.85 21.03 -8.53
CA GLY A 955 14.09 19.78 -8.43
C GLY A 955 14.25 19.08 -7.08
N SER A 956 15.46 19.08 -6.50
CA SER A 956 15.69 18.60 -5.12
C SER A 956 15.11 19.54 -4.06
N ASN A 957 15.12 20.87 -4.25
CA ASN A 957 14.44 21.80 -3.33
C ASN A 957 12.93 21.54 -3.30
N GLN A 958 12.30 21.38 -4.47
CA GLN A 958 10.88 21.01 -4.60
C GLN A 958 10.60 19.63 -3.96
N ALA A 959 11.43 18.63 -4.24
CA ALA A 959 11.30 17.28 -3.68
C ALA A 959 11.36 17.27 -2.14
N LEU A 960 12.23 18.08 -1.55
CA LEU A 960 12.38 18.23 -0.10
C LEU A 960 11.37 19.21 0.53
N ARG A 961 10.48 19.80 -0.28
CA ARG A 961 9.50 20.84 0.12
C ARG A 961 10.16 22.10 0.70
N LEU A 962 11.40 22.41 0.30
CA LEU A 962 12.15 23.57 0.76
C LEU A 962 11.79 24.84 -0.05
N PRO A 963 11.95 26.06 0.50
CA PRO A 963 11.78 27.31 -0.26
C PRO A 963 12.68 27.38 -1.50
N GLN A 964 12.25 28.06 -2.58
CA GLN A 964 13.10 28.26 -3.78
C GLN A 964 14.41 29.00 -3.46
N SER A 965 14.40 29.93 -2.49
CA SER A 965 15.59 30.63 -1.99
C SER A 965 16.56 29.77 -1.16
N THR A 966 16.36 28.44 -1.09
CA THR A 966 17.21 27.54 -0.31
C THR A 966 18.54 27.32 -1.02
N THR A 967 19.62 27.67 -0.34
CA THR A 967 20.99 27.52 -0.84
C THR A 967 21.44 26.06 -0.85
N CYS A 968 22.38 25.74 -1.74
CA CYS A 968 23.06 24.44 -1.81
C CYS A 968 23.60 23.96 -0.43
N ARG A 969 24.10 24.88 0.41
CA ARG A 969 24.59 24.57 1.77
C ARG A 969 23.46 24.14 2.72
N GLN A 970 22.30 24.77 2.65
CA GLN A 970 21.14 24.39 3.48
C GLN A 970 20.60 23.02 3.04
N GLN A 971 20.51 22.76 1.73
CA GLN A 971 20.15 21.43 1.21
C GLN A 971 21.14 20.34 1.65
N MET A 972 22.45 20.66 1.67
CA MET A 972 23.49 19.77 2.20
C MET A 972 23.28 19.43 3.68
N GLN A 973 22.91 20.41 4.51
CA GLN A 973 22.64 20.18 5.93
C GLN A 973 21.39 19.31 6.15
N GLU A 974 20.40 19.42 5.26
CA GLU A 974 19.14 18.68 5.31
C GLU A 974 19.27 17.22 4.84
N LEU A 975 20.16 16.95 3.87
CA LEU A 975 20.43 15.62 3.32
C LEU A 975 21.61 14.91 3.99
N LEU A 976 22.70 15.61 4.29
CA LEU A 976 23.93 15.07 4.89
C LEU A 976 24.27 15.74 6.25
N PRO A 977 23.37 15.71 7.26
CA PRO A 977 23.67 16.20 8.60
C PRO A 977 24.82 15.41 9.27
N ALA A 978 25.43 15.99 10.30
CA ALA A 978 26.55 15.40 11.05
C ALA A 978 26.09 14.29 12.04
N LYS A 979 25.48 13.23 11.52
CA LYS A 979 24.99 12.06 12.26
C LYS A 979 25.03 10.80 11.39
N ASP A 980 24.58 9.66 11.92
CA ASP A 980 24.28 8.50 11.09
C ASP A 980 23.01 8.78 10.27
N ILE A 981 23.07 8.62 8.95
CA ILE A 981 21.99 8.96 8.02
C ILE A 981 21.47 7.69 7.35
N LYS A 982 20.17 7.40 7.47
CA LYS A 982 19.54 6.30 6.74
C LYS A 982 19.55 6.59 5.23
N ALA A 983 20.10 5.66 4.47
CA ALA A 983 20.17 5.68 3.01
C ALA A 983 19.85 4.28 2.46
N LEU A 984 19.86 4.14 1.14
CA LEU A 984 19.74 2.85 0.46
C LEU A 984 20.50 2.82 -0.85
N PHE A 985 20.82 1.63 -1.33
CA PHE A 985 21.24 1.38 -2.71
C PHE A 985 20.41 0.26 -3.34
N VAL A 986 20.65 -0.02 -4.63
CA VAL A 986 19.96 -1.06 -5.40
C VAL A 986 20.97 -2.13 -5.80
N SER A 987 20.61 -3.41 -5.63
CA SER A 987 21.47 -4.57 -5.91
C SER A 987 20.72 -5.64 -6.71
N GLU A 988 21.39 -6.26 -7.70
CA GLU A 988 20.84 -7.32 -8.57
C GLU A 988 21.07 -8.69 -7.92
N LEU A 989 19.99 -9.34 -7.49
CA LEU A 989 20.04 -10.71 -7.00
C LEU A 989 19.68 -11.70 -8.12
N SER A 990 20.51 -12.72 -8.28
CA SER A 990 20.23 -13.87 -9.15
C SER A 990 19.78 -15.06 -8.30
N LYS A 991 18.52 -15.47 -8.43
CA LYS A 991 17.99 -16.73 -7.89
C LYS A 991 17.26 -17.49 -8.99
N ASP A 992 17.53 -18.79 -9.11
CA ASP A 992 16.83 -19.70 -10.03
C ASP A 992 16.75 -19.17 -11.48
N HIS A 993 17.89 -18.68 -11.99
CA HIS A 993 18.06 -18.01 -13.29
C HIS A 993 17.23 -16.73 -13.52
N ARG A 994 16.48 -16.25 -12.53
CA ARG A 994 15.76 -14.98 -12.57
C ARG A 994 16.56 -13.89 -11.85
N LYS A 995 16.79 -12.78 -12.54
CA LYS A 995 17.44 -11.58 -12.01
C LYS A 995 16.38 -10.63 -11.46
N THR A 996 16.55 -10.15 -10.23
CA THR A 996 15.65 -9.17 -9.62
C THR A 996 16.43 -8.03 -8.96
N LEU A 997 15.89 -6.81 -9.02
CA LEU A 997 16.45 -5.64 -8.34
C LEU A 997 15.89 -5.55 -6.93
N THR A 998 16.76 -5.36 -5.94
CA THR A 998 16.35 -5.21 -4.54
C THR A 998 17.01 -4.00 -3.90
N ARG A 999 16.23 -3.22 -3.14
CA ARG A 999 16.77 -2.14 -2.30
C ARG A 999 17.51 -2.74 -1.10
N LYS A 1000 18.63 -2.11 -0.74
CA LYS A 1000 19.48 -2.44 0.40
C LYS A 1000 19.59 -1.20 1.27
N GLU A 1001 18.95 -1.20 2.43
CA GLU A 1001 19.06 -0.09 3.39
C GLU A 1001 20.43 -0.12 4.08
N VAL A 1002 21.05 1.06 4.23
CA VAL A 1002 22.39 1.25 4.84
C VAL A 1002 22.41 2.55 5.64
N TYR A 1003 23.44 2.74 6.47
CA TYR A 1003 23.65 4.00 7.19
C TYR A 1003 24.95 4.68 6.75
N ILE A 1004 24.85 5.93 6.28
CA ILE A 1004 26.01 6.78 6.00
C ILE A 1004 26.57 7.27 7.34
N LYS A 1005 27.81 6.92 7.64
CA LYS A 1005 28.48 7.26 8.90
C LYS A 1005 29.07 8.67 8.79
N ASN A 1006 28.25 9.70 9.00
CA ASN A 1006 28.64 11.11 8.82
C ASN A 1006 28.69 11.91 10.15
N GLY A 1007 28.48 11.25 11.30
CA GLY A 1007 28.72 11.80 12.64
C GLY A 1007 30.00 11.27 13.27
N GLU A 1008 30.00 11.08 14.59
CA GLU A 1008 31.14 10.58 15.38
C GLU A 1008 31.75 9.26 14.86
N LYS A 1009 30.93 8.41 14.22
CA LYS A 1009 31.37 7.12 13.67
C LYS A 1009 32.16 7.23 12.36
N LYS A 1010 32.23 8.43 11.74
CA LYS A 1010 32.87 8.66 10.44
C LYS A 1010 34.33 8.21 10.43
N THR A 1011 35.15 8.73 11.33
CA THR A 1011 36.59 8.41 11.42
C THR A 1011 36.85 6.91 11.65
N GLY A 1012 35.94 6.20 12.34
CA GLY A 1012 36.01 4.76 12.51
C GLY A 1012 35.72 4.00 11.22
N CYS A 1013 34.67 4.40 10.50
CA CYS A 1013 34.31 3.85 9.19
C CYS A 1013 35.43 4.08 8.16
N GLU A 1014 36.01 5.27 8.12
CA GLU A 1014 37.12 5.60 7.22
C GLU A 1014 38.37 4.78 7.53
N ARG A 1015 38.75 4.65 8.81
CA ARG A 1015 39.96 3.89 9.23
C ARG A 1015 39.95 2.42 8.80
N ASP A 1016 38.78 1.80 8.72
CA ASP A 1016 38.64 0.40 8.30
C ASP A 1016 39.10 0.17 6.84
N ALA A 1017 39.26 1.23 6.02
CA ALA A 1017 39.90 1.16 4.70
C ALA A 1017 41.32 0.56 4.70
N LEU A 1018 42.04 0.64 5.82
CA LEU A 1018 43.38 0.06 5.96
C LEU A 1018 43.36 -1.49 5.94
N HIS A 1019 42.19 -2.12 6.05
CA HIS A 1019 42.00 -3.56 5.87
C HIS A 1019 41.72 -3.97 4.42
N ALA A 1020 41.67 -3.02 3.48
CA ALA A 1020 41.42 -3.33 2.07
C ALA A 1020 42.64 -3.98 1.41
N THR A 1021 42.39 -4.98 0.56
CA THR A 1021 43.45 -5.75 -0.11
C THR A 1021 44.32 -4.84 -0.98
N GLY A 1022 45.62 -4.79 -0.69
CA GLY A 1022 46.58 -3.94 -1.41
C GLY A 1022 46.85 -2.59 -0.75
N TYR A 1023 46.11 -2.21 0.30
CA TYR A 1023 46.37 -1.01 1.11
C TYR A 1023 47.16 -1.33 2.39
N ASP A 1024 47.66 -2.56 2.56
CA ASP A 1024 48.37 -3.06 3.75
C ASP A 1024 49.63 -2.25 4.14
N LYS A 1025 50.15 -1.43 3.21
CA LYS A 1025 51.34 -0.57 3.38
C LYS A 1025 51.00 0.92 3.62
N VAL A 1026 49.72 1.29 3.56
CA VAL A 1026 49.25 2.66 3.78
C VAL A 1026 49.28 2.97 5.27
N LYS A 1027 49.97 4.05 5.66
CA LYS A 1027 50.11 4.44 7.07
C LYS A 1027 49.09 5.47 7.53
N ASP A 1028 48.70 6.38 6.62
CA ASP A 1028 47.69 7.39 6.85
C ASP A 1028 46.51 7.10 5.93
N VAL A 1029 45.34 6.84 6.52
CA VAL A 1029 44.13 6.51 5.78
C VAL A 1029 43.64 7.67 4.88
N SER A 1030 44.01 8.92 5.19
CA SER A 1030 43.70 10.07 4.34
C SER A 1030 44.43 10.04 2.99
N GLU A 1031 45.46 9.20 2.83
CA GLU A 1031 46.08 8.96 1.52
C GLU A 1031 45.21 8.13 0.57
N VAL A 1032 44.20 7.39 1.06
CA VAL A 1032 43.29 6.58 0.22
C VAL A 1032 41.83 6.97 0.37
N VAL A 1033 41.37 7.33 1.58
CA VAL A 1033 40.04 7.87 1.84
C VAL A 1033 40.11 9.40 1.89
N THR A 1034 39.78 10.03 0.77
CA THR A 1034 39.75 11.47 0.61
C THR A 1034 38.41 12.09 1.08
N PRO A 1035 38.32 13.42 1.27
CA PRO A 1035 37.06 14.11 1.55
C PRO A 1035 35.94 13.91 0.52
N ARG A 1036 36.24 13.33 -0.67
CA ARG A 1036 35.23 12.97 -1.68
C ARG A 1036 34.37 11.78 -1.24
N PHE A 1037 34.78 10.98 -0.25
CA PHE A 1037 34.01 9.78 0.11
C PHE A 1037 32.94 10.00 1.19
N LEU A 1038 31.83 9.29 1.03
CA LEU A 1038 30.88 8.87 2.07
C LEU A 1038 31.18 7.41 2.43
N CYS A 1039 30.99 7.03 3.69
CA CYS A 1039 31.26 5.67 4.17
C CYS A 1039 29.99 5.01 4.72
N THR A 1040 29.69 3.79 4.26
CA THR A 1040 28.62 2.91 4.76
C THR A 1040 29.18 1.55 5.17
N GLY A 1041 28.34 0.61 5.57
CA GLY A 1041 28.80 -0.74 5.91
C GLY A 1041 29.19 -0.89 7.39
N GLY A 1042 29.56 -2.11 7.77
CA GLY A 1042 29.86 -2.55 9.13
C GLY A 1042 28.64 -2.71 10.04
N VAL A 1043 28.87 -2.84 11.34
CA VAL A 1043 27.88 -3.38 12.32
C VAL A 1043 27.25 -2.37 13.29
N ALA A 1044 27.59 -1.08 13.18
CA ALA A 1044 27.10 -0.03 14.08
C ALA A 1044 26.70 1.23 13.29
N PRO A 1045 25.51 1.83 13.51
CA PRO A 1045 24.51 1.45 14.53
C PRO A 1045 23.75 0.15 14.24
N TYR A 1046 23.75 -0.31 12.99
CA TYR A 1046 23.14 -1.58 12.56
C TYR A 1046 24.10 -2.36 11.66
N ALA A 1047 23.80 -3.63 11.40
CA ALA A 1047 24.51 -4.44 10.41
C ALA A 1047 24.06 -4.07 8.99
N ASP A 1048 24.84 -3.20 8.36
CA ASP A 1048 24.61 -2.76 6.98
C ASP A 1048 24.96 -3.88 5.97
N PRO A 1049 24.14 -4.14 4.94
CA PRO A 1049 24.54 -4.94 3.79
C PRO A 1049 25.62 -4.22 2.96
N ASN A 1050 26.63 -4.96 2.51
CA ASN A 1050 27.67 -4.45 1.62
C ASN A 1050 27.29 -4.57 0.13
N THR A 1051 28.00 -3.82 -0.70
CA THR A 1051 27.83 -3.83 -2.17
C THR A 1051 28.53 -5.04 -2.81
N CYS A 1052 27.97 -5.54 -3.91
CA CYS A 1052 28.67 -6.47 -4.80
C CYS A 1052 29.41 -5.72 -5.92
N LYS A 1053 30.42 -6.33 -6.53
CA LYS A 1053 31.09 -5.79 -7.74
C LYS A 1053 30.10 -5.41 -8.86
N GLY A 1054 29.01 -6.16 -9.02
CA GLY A 1054 27.97 -5.86 -10.01
C GLY A 1054 27.08 -4.65 -9.67
N ASP A 1055 27.15 -4.14 -8.45
CA ASP A 1055 26.41 -2.95 -7.97
C ASP A 1055 27.23 -1.66 -8.11
N SER A 1056 28.53 -1.76 -8.41
CA SER A 1056 29.45 -0.63 -8.62
C SER A 1056 28.93 0.37 -9.64
N GLY A 1057 29.12 1.66 -9.38
CA GLY A 1057 28.54 2.77 -10.15
C GLY A 1057 27.06 3.05 -9.85
N GLY A 1058 26.37 2.19 -9.11
CA GLY A 1058 24.98 2.41 -8.72
C GLY A 1058 24.79 3.63 -7.79
N PRO A 1059 23.56 4.16 -7.70
CA PRO A 1059 23.26 5.30 -6.85
C PRO A 1059 23.19 4.94 -5.35
N LEU A 1060 23.80 5.77 -4.51
CA LEU A 1060 23.52 5.84 -3.07
C LEU A 1060 22.44 6.92 -2.84
N ILE A 1061 21.30 6.51 -2.29
CA ILE A 1061 20.04 7.26 -2.30
C ILE A 1061 19.56 7.57 -0.89
N ILE A 1062 19.05 8.77 -0.67
CA ILE A 1062 18.23 9.13 0.50
C ILE A 1062 16.77 9.22 0.05
N HIS A 1063 15.90 8.48 0.74
CA HIS A 1063 14.45 8.58 0.59
C HIS A 1063 13.89 9.53 1.66
N LYS A 1064 13.28 10.64 1.23
CA LYS A 1064 12.76 11.69 2.13
C LYS A 1064 11.55 12.39 1.49
N LYS A 1065 10.53 12.71 2.30
CA LYS A 1065 9.27 13.36 1.84
C LYS A 1065 8.63 12.67 0.62
N SER A 1066 8.70 11.34 0.59
CA SER A 1066 8.18 10.48 -0.50
C SER A 1066 8.84 10.74 -1.87
N ARG A 1067 10.12 11.17 -1.85
CA ARG A 1067 10.99 11.40 -3.00
C ARG A 1067 12.37 10.77 -2.79
N PHE A 1068 13.04 10.41 -3.88
CA PHE A 1068 14.35 9.74 -3.89
C PHE A 1068 15.44 10.67 -4.45
N ILE A 1069 16.44 11.00 -3.62
CA ILE A 1069 17.54 11.91 -3.98
C ILE A 1069 18.86 11.13 -3.93
N GLN A 1070 19.63 11.17 -5.02
CA GLN A 1070 20.97 10.60 -5.05
C GLN A 1070 21.94 11.52 -4.30
N VAL A 1071 22.74 10.96 -3.39
CA VAL A 1071 23.79 11.70 -2.66
C VAL A 1071 25.19 11.14 -2.91
N GLY A 1072 25.29 9.94 -3.48
CA GLY A 1072 26.57 9.39 -3.91
C GLY A 1072 26.49 8.38 -5.06
N VAL A 1073 27.67 7.98 -5.52
CA VAL A 1073 27.90 6.89 -6.48
C VAL A 1073 28.73 5.80 -5.80
N ILE A 1074 28.28 4.55 -5.87
CA ILE A 1074 29.01 3.40 -5.32
C ILE A 1074 30.35 3.27 -6.05
N SER A 1075 31.46 3.33 -5.30
CA SER A 1075 32.81 3.31 -5.85
C SER A 1075 33.51 2.00 -5.52
N TRP A 1076 33.88 1.76 -4.26
CA TRP A 1076 34.65 0.58 -3.88
C TRP A 1076 34.34 0.12 -2.44
N GLY A 1077 34.67 -1.14 -2.12
CA GLY A 1077 34.45 -1.73 -0.79
C GLY A 1077 35.70 -2.41 -0.23
N VAL A 1078 35.81 -2.46 1.10
CA VAL A 1078 36.96 -3.03 1.82
C VAL A 1078 37.05 -4.55 1.64
N VAL A 1079 35.91 -5.23 1.54
CA VAL A 1079 35.81 -6.69 1.47
C VAL A 1079 34.85 -7.10 0.35
N ASP A 1080 35.32 -7.91 -0.60
CA ASP A 1080 34.48 -8.53 -1.65
C ASP A 1080 33.65 -9.68 -1.04
N VAL A 1081 32.57 -9.34 -0.35
CA VAL A 1081 31.68 -10.30 0.35
C VAL A 1081 30.94 -11.23 -0.62
N CYS A 1082 30.79 -10.84 -1.89
CA CYS A 1082 29.99 -11.56 -2.86
C CYS A 1082 30.72 -12.75 -3.51
N LYS A 1083 32.03 -12.91 -3.26
CA LYS A 1083 32.82 -14.07 -3.69
C LYS A 1083 32.97 -15.19 -2.66
N ARG A 1084 32.60 -15.00 -1.38
CA ARG A 1084 32.78 -16.03 -0.32
C ARG A 1084 31.57 -16.15 0.60
N GLN A 1085 31.07 -17.37 0.79
CA GLN A 1085 30.01 -17.68 1.78
C GLN A 1085 30.55 -17.75 3.22
N GLN A 1086 31.21 -16.70 3.70
CA GLN A 1086 31.69 -16.56 5.08
C GLN A 1086 30.99 -15.41 5.82
N GLN A 1087 31.15 -15.36 7.14
CA GLN A 1087 30.69 -14.22 7.94
C GLN A 1087 31.35 -12.93 7.45
N VAL A 1088 30.54 -11.90 7.23
CA VAL A 1088 31.00 -10.57 6.85
C VAL A 1088 31.77 -9.94 8.03
N PRO A 1089 33.02 -9.49 7.86
CA PRO A 1089 33.76 -8.85 8.93
C PRO A 1089 33.15 -7.50 9.36
N ALA A 1090 33.30 -7.13 10.63
CA ALA A 1090 32.79 -5.86 11.15
C ALA A 1090 33.40 -4.61 10.48
N TYR A 1091 34.60 -4.75 9.91
CA TYR A 1091 35.32 -3.73 9.13
C TYR A 1091 34.95 -3.71 7.63
N ALA A 1092 33.98 -4.52 7.18
CA ALA A 1092 33.50 -4.47 5.80
C ALA A 1092 32.72 -3.17 5.56
N ARG A 1093 33.40 -2.16 5.03
CA ARG A 1093 32.82 -0.86 4.64
C ARG A 1093 32.72 -0.73 3.13
N ASP A 1094 31.82 0.13 2.70
CA ASP A 1094 31.69 0.57 1.31
C ASP A 1094 31.85 2.09 1.24
N PHE A 1095 32.58 2.54 0.23
CA PHE A 1095 32.92 3.94 -0.02
C PHE A 1095 32.26 4.42 -1.31
N HIS A 1096 31.67 5.62 -1.23
CA HIS A 1096 30.84 6.21 -2.29
C HIS A 1096 31.30 7.63 -2.56
N ILE A 1097 31.37 8.07 -3.81
CA ILE A 1097 31.71 9.47 -4.12
C ILE A 1097 30.54 10.37 -3.74
N ASN A 1098 30.79 11.32 -2.84
CA ASN A 1098 29.86 12.35 -2.39
C ASN A 1098 29.60 13.34 -3.53
N LEU A 1099 28.36 13.40 -4.03
CA LEU A 1099 28.03 14.27 -5.16
C LEU A 1099 28.25 15.75 -4.84
N TYR A 1100 28.11 16.19 -3.58
CA TYR A 1100 28.42 17.56 -3.16
C TYR A 1100 29.88 17.98 -3.40
N GLN A 1101 30.81 17.03 -3.50
CA GLN A 1101 32.24 17.28 -3.73
C GLN A 1101 32.61 17.35 -5.22
N VAL A 1102 31.69 16.96 -6.12
CA VAL A 1102 31.86 17.00 -7.58
C VAL A 1102 30.81 17.88 -8.29
N LEU A 1103 30.03 18.65 -7.52
CA LEU A 1103 29.02 19.59 -8.04
C LEU A 1103 29.51 20.55 -9.13
N PRO A 1104 30.71 21.15 -9.06
CA PRO A 1104 31.17 22.05 -10.13
C PRO A 1104 31.24 21.36 -11.50
N TRP A 1105 31.74 20.12 -11.54
CA TRP A 1105 31.82 19.32 -12.75
C TRP A 1105 30.45 18.83 -13.22
N LEU A 1106 29.58 18.39 -12.29
CA LEU A 1106 28.19 18.03 -12.63
C LEU A 1106 27.42 19.22 -13.21
N LYS A 1107 27.55 20.41 -12.60
CA LYS A 1107 26.90 21.64 -13.07
C LYS A 1107 27.42 22.05 -14.45
N GLU A 1108 28.73 21.95 -14.71
CA GLU A 1108 29.33 22.22 -16.01
C GLU A 1108 28.82 21.25 -17.10
N LYS A 1109 28.80 19.93 -16.83
CA LYS A 1109 28.45 18.91 -17.84
C LYS A 1109 26.95 18.73 -18.06
N LEU A 1110 26.11 19.18 -17.12
CA LEU A 1110 24.64 19.05 -17.17
C LEU A 1110 23.93 20.41 -17.23
N GLN A 1111 24.64 21.49 -17.55
CA GLN A 1111 24.08 22.85 -17.64
C GLN A 1111 22.91 22.94 -18.65
N ASP A 1112 23.01 22.21 -19.77
CA ASP A 1112 22.07 22.26 -20.90
C ASP A 1112 20.87 21.30 -20.71
N GLU A 1113 20.84 20.53 -19.63
CA GLU A 1113 19.84 19.48 -19.36
C GLU A 1113 18.63 19.96 -18.54
N ASP A 1114 18.47 21.28 -18.35
CA ASP A 1114 17.30 21.91 -17.69
C ASP A 1114 17.03 21.36 -16.26
N LEU A 1115 18.11 21.03 -15.52
CA LEU A 1115 18.06 20.49 -14.16
C LEU A 1115 17.99 21.57 -13.05
N GLY A 1116 18.18 22.84 -13.39
CA GLY A 1116 18.08 23.97 -12.45
C GLY A 1116 19.09 23.92 -11.30
N PHE A 1117 20.40 23.93 -11.59
CA PHE A 1117 21.44 23.95 -10.55
C PHE A 1117 21.57 25.32 -9.87
N LEU A 1118 21.53 25.31 -8.53
CA LEU A 1118 21.67 26.48 -7.63
C LEU A 1118 23.04 27.18 -7.70
#